data_AF-A0A7C3CNY3-F1
#
_entry.id   AF-A0A7C3CNY3-F1
#
_cell.length_a   1.000
_cell.length_b   1.000
_cell.length_c   1.000
_cell.angle_alpha   90.00
_cell.angle_beta   90.00
_cell.angle_gamma   90.00
#
_symmetry.space_group_name_H-M   'P 1'
#
loop_
_entity.id
_entity.type
_entity.pdbx_description
1 polymer ?
#
loop_
_entity_poly.entity_id
_entity_poly.type
_entity_poly.pdbx_seq_one_letter_code
_entity_poly.pdbx_strand_id
1 'polypeptide(L)'
;VDGNKIIGDSKGIQLTGAANTISGNLVGGSLQVVAIEGDQNTLTDNMIGTDATGALQFGGGTGIYVNDVVSTTIGGNLIGRNGVGVKLVSAEVTHLYGNGIGTNISNTLSIPNTSHGIYLTQGSRNNSIGQNVMAGDFSSPFNQIRNNGGRGILIADAGGIISLDNSMVGNEFSNNGALAIDLANDGVTANDTCDVDEGQNDLQNFPVLTGITAGGDIQGTLNSRPSPPYQIDVYTSATCDGLGNGEGGQYFGSTSIVLGVSGEANFTVAQLTPATPLAYYTAIATNLNTGNTSEFSTCYLAGVPTGISLAGQTTLLSGQLTGQLVLLFSVIVVTLWAIRNKRQGAVLLLIMLVVVGAAFVPSKQVQPLVSAAEEEVATCGAFANLLEDGSSAQSGSGVVVGAVAGTLAAPVYISANVTEPSSAYDYAGPAAVVSDYYAISAETTTLAPVDKPFLVGVPVPLGQSPNNLGIALLRNVSDVREGGESGFVWKHAPASYDSSSNLLTFTLNQLTEDGQIFAIVHDPLIEQLPAPTRRASRDVQTTQFSVTCFLVACTPAVKAAYETELLIAYNDFMSHGFRQPRLGNSTAYFDTSGTIPLPFLSPLTTFNTVSLTLPDLCSDYVGQYDPNTTILEICTQALPITAEIRRTIRHELFHAI
;
A
#
# COMPACT_ATOMS: atom_id res chain seq x y z
N VAL A 1 27.99 -20.87 18.75
CA VAL A 1 28.14 -22.31 19.09
C VAL A 1 28.30 -23.02 17.78
N ASP A 2 29.47 -23.62 17.50
CA ASP A 2 29.78 -24.10 16.14
C ASP A 2 30.30 -25.53 16.11
N GLY A 3 29.80 -26.32 15.15
CA GLY A 3 30.29 -27.69 14.87
C GLY A 3 29.94 -28.75 15.91
N ASN A 4 28.92 -28.52 16.74
CA ASN A 4 28.55 -29.41 17.85
C ASN A 4 27.44 -30.39 17.46
N LYS A 5 27.42 -31.53 18.15
CA LYS A 5 26.29 -32.47 18.15
C LYS A 5 25.56 -32.36 19.48
N ILE A 6 24.37 -31.76 19.48
CA ILE A 6 23.56 -31.47 20.68
C ILE A 6 22.26 -32.28 20.58
N ILE A 7 22.17 -33.36 21.35
CA ILE A 7 21.01 -34.26 21.38
C ILE A 7 20.58 -34.42 22.85
N GLY A 8 19.44 -33.83 23.20
CA GLY A 8 18.85 -33.85 24.54
C GLY A 8 17.42 -34.38 24.56
N ASP A 9 16.84 -34.58 25.74
CA ASP A 9 15.51 -35.16 25.90
C ASP A 9 14.40 -34.16 25.54
N SER A 10 14.28 -33.00 26.20
CA SER A 10 13.14 -32.07 26.04
C SER A 10 13.42 -30.86 25.12
N LYS A 11 14.55 -30.15 25.28
CA LYS A 11 15.01 -29.05 24.41
C LYS A 11 16.45 -29.28 23.94
N GLY A 12 16.78 -28.86 22.70
CA GLY A 12 18.14 -28.95 22.15
C GLY A 12 19.02 -27.74 22.50
N ILE A 13 18.85 -26.62 21.78
CA ILE A 13 19.50 -25.32 22.06
C ILE A 13 18.46 -24.30 22.52
N GLN A 14 18.79 -23.49 23.52
CA GLN A 14 17.97 -22.36 23.94
C GLN A 14 18.80 -21.07 23.95
N LEU A 15 18.37 -20.07 23.20
CA LEU A 15 19.00 -18.75 23.10
C LEU A 15 18.12 -17.72 23.80
N THR A 16 18.44 -17.42 25.06
CA THR A 16 17.75 -16.37 25.85
C THR A 16 18.49 -15.03 25.82
N GLY A 17 19.74 -15.01 25.34
CA GLY A 17 20.51 -13.79 25.16
C GLY A 17 20.37 -13.23 23.75
N ALA A 18 20.77 -11.97 23.57
CA ALA A 18 20.78 -11.33 22.27
C ALA A 18 22.09 -11.60 21.49
N ALA A 19 22.07 -11.41 20.17
CA ALA A 19 23.26 -11.35 19.31
C ALA A 19 24.15 -12.61 19.30
N ASN A 20 23.58 -13.80 19.49
CA ASN A 20 24.32 -15.06 19.37
C ASN A 20 24.37 -15.53 17.92
N THR A 21 25.46 -16.23 17.59
CA THR A 21 25.60 -16.95 16.33
C THR A 21 25.72 -18.45 16.61
N ILE A 22 24.88 -19.23 15.93
CA ILE A 22 24.84 -20.70 16.01
C ILE A 22 25.00 -21.24 14.60
N SER A 23 26.12 -21.91 14.32
CA SER A 23 26.41 -22.38 12.96
C SER A 23 26.93 -23.81 12.86
N GLY A 24 26.52 -24.53 11.81
CA GLY A 24 27.11 -25.84 11.49
C GLY A 24 26.89 -26.93 12.55
N ASN A 25 25.83 -26.85 13.36
CA ASN A 25 25.56 -27.84 14.42
C ASN A 25 24.55 -28.90 13.94
N LEU A 26 24.65 -30.11 14.50
CA LEU A 26 23.61 -31.13 14.46
C LEU A 26 22.81 -31.07 15.76
N VAL A 27 21.52 -30.74 15.69
CA VAL A 27 20.68 -30.49 16.86
C VAL A 27 19.44 -31.38 16.84
N GLY A 28 19.12 -31.97 17.99
CA GLY A 28 17.93 -32.79 18.22
C GLY A 28 17.22 -32.46 19.54
N GLY A 29 15.95 -32.81 19.66
CA GLY A 29 15.12 -32.61 20.86
C GLY A 29 13.66 -33.04 20.65
N SER A 30 12.97 -33.45 21.73
CA SER A 30 11.60 -33.97 21.63
C SER A 30 10.48 -32.91 21.63
N LEU A 31 10.70 -31.70 22.17
CA LEU A 31 9.68 -30.62 22.18
C LEU A 31 10.08 -29.43 21.29
N GLN A 32 11.23 -28.80 21.55
CA GLN A 32 11.78 -27.72 20.74
C GLN A 32 13.25 -28.03 20.46
N VAL A 33 13.63 -28.17 19.19
CA VAL A 33 15.01 -28.50 18.85
C VAL A 33 15.91 -27.28 19.05
N VAL A 34 15.48 -26.11 18.57
CA VAL A 34 16.09 -24.82 18.89
C VAL A 34 15.00 -23.85 19.32
N ALA A 35 15.18 -23.20 20.48
CA ALA A 35 14.32 -22.13 20.98
C ALA A 35 15.10 -20.81 21.00
N ILE A 36 14.53 -19.76 20.40
CA ILE A 36 15.07 -18.40 20.35
C ILE A 36 14.08 -17.49 21.08
N GLU A 37 14.55 -16.93 22.19
CA GLU A 37 13.80 -16.11 23.14
C GLU A 37 14.57 -14.80 23.46
N GLY A 38 15.61 -14.49 22.67
CA GLY A 38 16.32 -13.21 22.71
C GLY A 38 16.52 -12.65 21.30
N ASP A 39 16.79 -11.36 21.21
CA ASP A 39 16.84 -10.62 19.94
C ASP A 39 18.13 -10.83 19.13
N GLN A 40 18.11 -10.46 17.85
CA GLN A 40 19.33 -10.32 17.04
C GLN A 40 20.16 -11.60 16.89
N ASN A 41 19.53 -12.77 17.05
CA ASN A 41 20.22 -14.05 16.94
C ASN A 41 20.36 -14.50 15.47
N THR A 42 21.45 -15.20 15.17
CA THR A 42 21.74 -15.73 13.84
C THR A 42 21.93 -17.24 13.90
N LEU A 43 21.13 -17.97 13.14
CA LEU A 43 21.22 -19.41 12.95
C LEU A 43 21.54 -19.72 11.50
N THR A 44 22.72 -20.28 11.23
CA THR A 44 23.10 -20.65 9.87
C THR A 44 23.65 -22.06 9.71
N ASP A 45 23.35 -22.71 8.60
CA ASP A 45 23.96 -23.99 8.19
C ASP A 45 23.83 -25.13 9.24
N ASN A 46 22.81 -25.08 10.09
CA ASN A 46 22.56 -26.12 11.08
C ASN A 46 21.70 -27.25 10.49
N MET A 47 21.86 -28.45 11.04
CA MET A 47 21.02 -29.62 10.78
C MET A 47 20.12 -29.85 11.99
N ILE A 48 18.82 -29.66 11.82
CA ILE A 48 17.85 -29.56 12.92
C ILE A 48 16.80 -30.66 12.77
N GLY A 49 16.75 -31.54 13.78
CA GLY A 49 15.84 -32.69 13.86
C GLY A 49 16.36 -33.94 13.15
N THR A 50 17.37 -33.81 12.27
CA THR A 50 17.97 -34.92 11.53
C THR A 50 19.42 -34.61 11.14
N ASP A 51 20.15 -35.61 10.63
CA ASP A 51 21.48 -35.45 10.04
C ASP A 51 21.41 -35.15 8.53
N ALA A 52 22.56 -34.86 7.91
CA ALA A 52 22.67 -34.54 6.48
C ALA A 52 22.13 -35.64 5.54
N THR A 53 22.00 -36.88 6.03
CA THR A 53 21.45 -38.00 5.26
C THR A 53 19.93 -38.15 5.40
N GLY A 54 19.32 -37.48 6.38
CA GLY A 54 17.90 -37.64 6.71
C GLY A 54 17.53 -38.97 7.39
N ALA A 55 18.54 -39.80 7.69
CA ALA A 55 18.36 -41.16 8.21
C ALA A 55 18.09 -41.19 9.72
N LEU A 56 18.55 -40.16 10.44
CA LEU A 56 18.39 -40.08 11.89
C LEU A 56 17.16 -39.23 12.23
N GLN A 57 16.31 -39.72 13.13
CA GLN A 57 15.18 -38.97 13.67
C GLN A 57 15.51 -38.52 15.09
N PHE A 58 15.75 -37.22 15.25
CA PHE A 58 16.00 -36.58 16.54
C PHE A 58 14.99 -35.48 16.87
N GLY A 59 14.08 -35.16 15.95
CA GLY A 59 12.98 -34.23 16.16
C GLY A 59 11.72 -34.92 16.69
N GLY A 60 10.92 -34.16 17.44
CA GLY A 60 9.61 -34.60 17.96
C GLY A 60 8.55 -33.49 18.06
N GLY A 61 8.96 -32.22 18.12
CA GLY A 61 8.09 -31.05 18.20
C GLY A 61 8.49 -29.95 17.21
N THR A 62 8.70 -28.72 17.61
CA THR A 62 9.13 -27.66 16.68
C THR A 62 10.64 -27.73 16.42
N GLY A 63 11.06 -27.62 15.16
CA GLY A 63 12.47 -27.52 14.78
C GLY A 63 13.10 -26.24 15.32
N ILE A 64 12.75 -25.09 14.75
CA ILE A 64 13.13 -23.77 15.26
C ILE A 64 11.90 -23.05 15.80
N TYR A 65 11.91 -22.70 17.08
CA TYR A 65 10.87 -21.93 17.75
C TYR A 65 11.39 -20.54 18.07
N VAL A 66 10.76 -19.51 17.50
CA VAL A 66 11.12 -18.09 17.65
C VAL A 66 9.95 -17.42 18.34
N ASN A 67 10.17 -16.81 19.51
CA ASN A 67 9.07 -16.38 20.37
C ASN A 67 9.34 -15.05 21.06
N ASP A 68 8.53 -14.05 20.69
CA ASP A 68 8.58 -12.70 21.26
C ASP A 68 9.99 -12.10 21.14
N VAL A 69 10.52 -12.13 19.91
CA VAL A 69 11.86 -11.64 19.59
C VAL A 69 11.84 -10.79 18.33
N VAL A 70 12.80 -9.88 18.27
CA VAL A 70 13.00 -9.00 17.14
C VAL A 70 14.33 -9.32 16.44
N SER A 71 14.34 -9.22 15.11
CA SER A 71 15.55 -9.20 14.29
C SER A 71 16.35 -10.51 14.28
N THR A 72 15.72 -11.67 14.06
CA THR A 72 16.43 -12.95 13.98
C THR A 72 16.75 -13.35 12.54
N THR A 73 17.94 -13.90 12.28
CA THR A 73 18.32 -14.44 10.97
C THR A 73 18.41 -15.96 10.99
N ILE A 74 17.77 -16.63 10.02
CA ILE A 74 17.75 -18.08 9.87
C ILE A 74 18.13 -18.41 8.41
N GLY A 75 19.39 -18.76 8.17
CA GLY A 75 19.96 -18.93 6.83
C GLY A 75 20.52 -20.32 6.54
N GLY A 76 20.21 -20.96 5.42
CA GLY A 76 20.96 -22.16 4.97
C GLY A 76 20.80 -23.43 5.84
N ASN A 77 19.83 -23.48 6.74
CA ASN A 77 19.65 -24.62 7.65
C ASN A 77 18.92 -25.78 6.96
N LEU A 78 19.23 -27.02 7.34
CA LEU A 78 18.46 -28.22 7.02
C LEU A 78 17.52 -28.53 8.20
N ILE A 79 16.20 -28.50 7.96
CA ILE A 79 15.18 -28.61 8.99
C ILE A 79 14.18 -29.71 8.60
N GLY A 80 14.23 -30.84 9.27
CA GLY A 80 13.41 -31.99 8.94
C GLY A 80 13.21 -32.96 10.10
N ARG A 81 12.24 -33.88 9.97
CA ARG A 81 11.83 -34.83 11.03
C ARG A 81 11.28 -34.16 12.29
N ASN A 82 10.76 -32.95 12.19
CA ASN A 82 10.07 -32.26 13.28
C ASN A 82 8.56 -32.36 13.10
N GLY A 83 7.80 -31.92 14.10
CA GLY A 83 6.38 -31.56 13.98
C GLY A 83 6.21 -30.40 13.01
N VAL A 84 6.56 -29.19 13.45
CA VAL A 84 6.65 -27.99 12.61
C VAL A 84 8.13 -27.69 12.34
N GLY A 85 8.47 -27.29 11.11
CA GLY A 85 9.85 -26.93 10.77
C GLY A 85 10.33 -25.68 11.53
N VAL A 86 9.74 -24.54 11.20
CA VAL A 86 9.98 -23.24 11.88
C VAL A 86 8.67 -22.66 12.38
N LYS A 87 8.62 -22.20 13.62
CA LYS A 87 7.46 -21.51 14.18
C LYS A 87 7.85 -20.14 14.72
N LEU A 88 7.20 -19.11 14.19
CA LEU A 88 7.32 -17.71 14.62
C LEU A 88 6.10 -17.35 15.45
N VAL A 89 6.32 -16.84 16.66
CA VAL A 89 5.26 -16.49 17.62
C VAL A 89 5.53 -15.08 18.11
N SER A 90 4.68 -14.11 17.74
CA SER A 90 4.93 -12.69 18.04
C SER A 90 6.34 -12.24 17.66
N ALA A 91 6.92 -12.87 16.63
CA ALA A 91 8.26 -12.59 16.17
C ALA A 91 8.21 -11.48 15.12
N GLU A 92 9.17 -10.56 15.21
CA GLU A 92 9.26 -9.41 14.33
C GLU A 92 10.61 -9.34 13.60
N VAL A 93 10.61 -8.90 12.36
CA VAL A 93 11.84 -8.65 11.58
C VAL A 93 12.72 -9.90 11.47
N THR A 94 12.11 -11.09 11.37
CA THR A 94 12.84 -12.34 11.17
C THR A 94 13.11 -12.55 9.68
N HIS A 95 14.36 -12.82 9.31
CA HIS A 95 14.75 -13.14 7.93
C HIS A 95 15.10 -14.62 7.78
N LEU A 96 14.29 -15.35 7.01
CA LEU A 96 14.45 -16.78 6.72
C LEU A 96 14.85 -16.95 5.26
N TYR A 97 16.07 -17.41 4.95
CA TYR A 97 16.50 -17.59 3.56
C TYR A 97 17.37 -18.85 3.36
N GLY A 98 17.35 -19.41 2.15
CA GLY A 98 18.22 -20.53 1.77
C GLY A 98 18.03 -21.83 2.57
N ASN A 99 16.98 -21.96 3.39
CA ASN A 99 16.78 -23.14 4.24
C ASN A 99 16.17 -24.30 3.44
N GLY A 100 16.60 -25.52 3.71
CA GLY A 100 15.93 -26.74 3.28
C GLY A 100 14.96 -27.24 4.35
N ILE A 101 13.65 -27.10 4.12
CA ILE A 101 12.60 -27.41 5.10
C ILE A 101 11.77 -28.57 4.57
N GLY A 102 11.86 -29.71 5.26
CA GLY A 102 11.29 -30.98 4.80
C GLY A 102 12.11 -31.64 3.66
N THR A 103 13.24 -31.04 3.30
CA THR A 103 14.20 -31.49 2.30
C THR A 103 15.63 -31.08 2.67
N ASN A 104 16.63 -31.61 1.97
CA ASN A 104 17.98 -31.05 1.97
C ASN A 104 18.11 -29.85 0.99
N ILE A 105 19.18 -29.06 1.13
CA ILE A 105 19.43 -27.86 0.30
C ILE A 105 19.62 -28.15 -1.19
N SER A 106 19.89 -29.40 -1.56
CA SER A 106 20.02 -29.85 -2.95
C SER A 106 18.73 -30.43 -3.53
N ASN A 107 17.64 -30.44 -2.77
CA ASN A 107 16.32 -30.95 -3.18
C ASN A 107 16.30 -32.43 -3.60
N THR A 108 17.23 -33.24 -3.08
CA THR A 108 17.37 -34.67 -3.45
C THR A 108 16.88 -35.64 -2.37
N LEU A 109 16.66 -35.16 -1.15
CA LEU A 109 16.28 -36.00 -0.01
C LEU A 109 14.97 -35.52 0.61
N SER A 110 13.98 -36.40 0.69
CA SER A 110 12.72 -36.15 1.40
C SER A 110 12.88 -36.42 2.89
N ILE A 111 12.79 -35.36 3.71
CA ILE A 111 13.02 -35.40 5.15
C ILE A 111 11.86 -34.68 5.85
N PRO A 112 10.62 -35.19 5.70
CA PRO A 112 9.41 -34.44 5.97
C PRO A 112 9.33 -34.01 7.44
N ASN A 113 8.83 -32.79 7.67
CA ASN A 113 8.20 -32.45 8.94
C ASN A 113 6.76 -32.99 8.93
N THR A 114 6.22 -33.41 10.07
CA THR A 114 4.91 -34.10 10.12
C THR A 114 3.72 -33.14 10.02
N SER A 115 3.93 -31.84 10.21
CA SER A 115 2.95 -30.75 10.09
C SER A 115 3.49 -29.71 9.09
N HIS A 116 3.40 -28.41 9.40
CA HIS A 116 3.76 -27.30 8.52
C HIS A 116 5.27 -27.11 8.38
N GLY A 117 5.71 -26.59 7.22
CA GLY A 117 7.10 -26.17 7.02
C GLY A 117 7.43 -24.97 7.92
N ILE A 118 6.73 -23.86 7.70
CA ILE A 118 6.84 -22.62 8.48
C ILE A 118 5.45 -22.23 8.99
N TYR A 119 5.36 -21.81 10.26
CA TYR A 119 4.10 -21.36 10.87
C TYR A 119 4.27 -20.04 11.63
N LEU A 120 3.52 -19.01 11.24
CA LEU A 120 3.49 -17.69 11.85
C LEU A 120 2.18 -17.52 12.62
N THR A 121 2.27 -16.98 13.84
CA THR A 121 1.12 -16.83 14.72
C THR A 121 1.36 -15.79 15.82
N GLN A 122 0.29 -15.44 16.53
CA GLN A 122 0.26 -14.51 17.64
C GLN A 122 0.80 -13.13 17.27
N GLY A 123 0.47 -12.66 16.07
CA GLY A 123 0.81 -11.30 15.65
C GLY A 123 2.27 -11.17 15.26
N SER A 124 2.81 -12.16 14.54
CA SER A 124 4.13 -12.05 13.91
C SER A 124 4.09 -11.03 12.78
N ARG A 125 5.09 -10.13 12.70
CA ARG A 125 5.08 -9.01 11.75
C ARG A 125 6.42 -8.70 11.11
N ASN A 126 6.40 -8.05 9.95
CA ASN A 126 7.61 -7.57 9.27
C ASN A 126 8.64 -8.69 9.01
N ASN A 127 8.21 -9.95 8.90
CA ASN A 127 9.11 -11.06 8.65
C ASN A 127 9.33 -11.22 7.14
N SER A 128 10.55 -11.57 6.75
CA SER A 128 10.92 -11.88 5.37
C SER A 128 11.23 -13.37 5.26
N ILE A 129 10.42 -14.08 4.48
CA ILE A 129 10.60 -15.50 4.20
C ILE A 129 10.98 -15.63 2.74
N GLY A 130 12.25 -15.92 2.50
CA GLY A 130 12.88 -15.96 1.19
C GLY A 130 13.69 -14.69 0.96
N GLN A 131 13.39 -13.96 -0.10
CA GLN A 131 14.02 -12.68 -0.42
C GLN A 131 13.48 -11.55 0.44
N ASN A 132 14.33 -10.60 0.82
CA ASN A 132 13.92 -9.41 1.56
C ASN A 132 13.72 -8.24 0.58
N VAL A 133 12.65 -8.35 -0.22
CA VAL A 133 12.31 -7.37 -1.26
C VAL A 133 12.02 -5.98 -0.68
N MET A 134 11.52 -5.92 0.56
CA MET A 134 11.24 -4.66 1.27
C MET A 134 12.53 -3.89 1.61
N ALA A 135 13.62 -4.60 1.88
CA ALA A 135 14.96 -4.02 2.04
C ALA A 135 15.74 -3.91 0.72
N GLY A 136 15.12 -4.22 -0.42
CA GLY A 136 15.76 -4.23 -1.75
C GLY A 136 16.74 -5.39 -1.99
N ASP A 137 16.71 -6.44 -1.16
CA ASP A 137 17.56 -7.63 -1.33
C ASP A 137 16.85 -8.74 -2.11
N PHE A 138 17.13 -8.78 -3.42
CA PHE A 138 16.73 -9.83 -4.36
C PHE A 138 17.81 -10.89 -4.57
N SER A 139 18.85 -10.92 -3.74
CA SER A 139 20.00 -11.83 -3.87
C SER A 139 19.99 -12.96 -2.84
N SER A 140 19.19 -12.82 -1.78
CA SER A 140 18.96 -13.88 -0.80
C SER A 140 18.55 -15.20 -1.48
N PRO A 141 19.23 -16.33 -1.18
CA PRO A 141 18.88 -17.64 -1.71
C PRO A 141 17.45 -18.07 -1.33
N PHE A 142 16.78 -18.77 -2.23
CA PHE A 142 15.42 -19.25 -1.98
C PHE A 142 15.36 -20.32 -0.89
N ASN A 143 14.32 -20.28 -0.05
CA ASN A 143 14.03 -21.45 0.78
C ASN A 143 13.41 -22.56 -0.07
N GLN A 144 13.73 -23.78 0.31
CA GLN A 144 13.28 -25.00 -0.32
C GLN A 144 12.31 -25.71 0.63
N ILE A 145 11.00 -25.55 0.41
CA ILE A 145 9.95 -25.97 1.35
C ILE A 145 9.16 -27.13 0.73
N ARG A 146 9.51 -28.36 1.09
CA ARG A 146 9.02 -29.57 0.40
C ARG A 146 8.64 -30.69 1.35
N ASN A 147 7.74 -31.55 0.89
CA ASN A 147 7.39 -32.81 1.55
C ASN A 147 6.84 -32.65 2.98
N ASN A 148 6.44 -31.46 3.42
CA ASN A 148 5.90 -31.29 4.77
C ASN A 148 4.49 -31.90 4.83
N GLY A 149 4.12 -32.46 5.99
CA GLY A 149 2.83 -33.16 6.14
C GLY A 149 1.60 -32.25 6.06
N GLY A 150 1.78 -30.95 6.28
CA GLY A 150 0.76 -29.91 6.11
C GLY A 150 1.17 -28.87 5.07
N ARG A 151 0.79 -27.61 5.31
CA ARG A 151 1.13 -26.45 4.46
C ARG A 151 2.63 -26.15 4.43
N GLY A 152 3.09 -25.55 3.32
CA GLY A 152 4.46 -25.03 3.22
C GLY A 152 4.71 -23.91 4.23
N ILE A 153 4.00 -22.80 4.07
CA ILE A 153 3.91 -21.68 5.02
C ILE A 153 2.45 -21.54 5.44
N LEU A 154 2.21 -21.44 6.74
CA LEU A 154 0.91 -21.10 7.32
C LEU A 154 1.02 -19.81 8.11
N ILE A 155 0.09 -18.89 7.93
CA ILE A 155 -0.13 -17.77 8.84
C ILE A 155 -1.52 -17.95 9.45
N ALA A 156 -1.59 -18.16 10.76
CA ALA A 156 -2.88 -18.31 11.45
C ALA A 156 -2.79 -17.83 12.89
N ASP A 157 -3.78 -17.05 13.31
CA ASP A 157 -3.88 -16.48 14.64
C ASP A 157 -5.19 -16.87 15.34
N ALA A 158 -5.23 -16.61 16.65
CA ALA A 158 -6.42 -16.80 17.45
C ALA A 158 -6.65 -15.57 18.36
N GLY A 159 -7.89 -15.35 18.77
CA GLY A 159 -8.22 -14.33 19.78
C GLY A 159 -8.19 -12.88 19.27
N GLY A 160 -8.43 -12.65 17.98
CA GLY A 160 -8.46 -11.31 17.38
C GLY A 160 -7.09 -10.68 17.14
N ILE A 161 -6.01 -11.45 17.35
CA ILE A 161 -4.65 -11.05 16.98
C ILE A 161 -4.46 -11.32 15.49
N ILE A 162 -3.70 -10.47 14.80
CA ILE A 162 -3.44 -10.60 13.37
C ILE A 162 -1.93 -10.45 13.11
N SER A 163 -1.36 -11.46 12.46
CA SER A 163 -0.03 -11.45 11.86
C SER A 163 -0.10 -10.74 10.50
N LEU A 164 0.62 -9.64 10.36
CA LEU A 164 0.59 -8.73 9.20
C LEU A 164 2.01 -8.47 8.71
N ASP A 165 2.16 -7.88 7.53
CA ASP A 165 3.43 -7.36 7.02
C ASP A 165 4.49 -8.45 6.78
N ASN A 166 4.06 -9.69 6.49
CA ASN A 166 4.99 -10.81 6.29
C ASN A 166 5.20 -11.10 4.80
N SER A 167 6.41 -10.84 4.31
CA SER A 167 6.81 -11.10 2.92
C SER A 167 7.21 -12.55 2.72
N MET A 168 6.72 -13.18 1.65
CA MET A 168 6.96 -14.59 1.33
C MET A 168 7.55 -14.81 -0.07
N VAL A 169 8.28 -13.82 -0.58
CA VAL A 169 8.87 -13.83 -1.92
C VAL A 169 10.09 -14.75 -2.00
N GLY A 170 10.25 -15.48 -3.10
CA GLY A 170 11.48 -16.25 -3.35
C GLY A 170 11.54 -17.54 -2.53
N ASN A 171 10.47 -18.33 -2.54
CA ASN A 171 10.41 -19.66 -1.96
C ASN A 171 9.99 -20.67 -3.03
N GLU A 172 10.55 -21.87 -2.97
CA GLU A 172 10.23 -22.97 -3.87
C GLU A 172 9.55 -24.11 -3.12
N PHE A 173 8.38 -24.52 -3.62
CA PHE A 173 7.46 -25.44 -2.97
C PHE A 173 7.24 -26.69 -3.82
N SER A 174 7.26 -27.88 -3.20
CA SER A 174 6.79 -29.09 -3.86
C SER A 174 6.38 -30.19 -2.88
N ASN A 175 5.31 -30.92 -3.19
CA ASN A 175 4.81 -32.09 -2.48
C ASN A 175 4.51 -31.83 -0.99
N ASN A 176 4.08 -30.63 -0.61
CA ASN A 176 3.53 -30.41 0.72
C ASN A 176 2.13 -31.06 0.81
N GLY A 177 1.71 -31.48 2.01
CA GLY A 177 0.48 -32.24 2.21
C GLY A 177 -0.80 -31.41 2.09
N ALA A 178 -0.67 -30.09 1.94
CA ALA A 178 -1.72 -29.09 1.74
C ALA A 178 -1.12 -27.90 0.96
N LEU A 179 -1.82 -26.75 0.96
CA LEU A 179 -1.39 -25.54 0.23
C LEU A 179 0.05 -25.11 0.54
N ALA A 180 0.74 -24.57 -0.47
CA ALA A 180 2.09 -24.02 -0.32
C ALA A 180 2.14 -22.82 0.63
N ILE A 181 1.18 -21.91 0.49
CA ILE A 181 0.95 -20.75 1.35
C ILE A 181 -0.55 -20.75 1.65
N ASP A 182 -0.91 -20.59 2.91
CA ASP A 182 -2.31 -20.45 3.34
C ASP A 182 -2.38 -19.40 4.46
N LEU A 183 -3.29 -18.45 4.26
CA LEU A 183 -3.61 -17.37 5.17
C LEU A 183 -4.87 -17.76 5.95
N ALA A 184 -4.87 -17.53 7.26
CA ALA A 184 -5.99 -17.85 8.16
C ALA A 184 -6.33 -19.36 8.34
N ASN A 185 -5.62 -20.29 7.68
CA ASN A 185 -5.84 -21.74 7.79
C ASN A 185 -7.23 -22.19 7.30
N ASP A 186 -7.82 -21.46 6.35
CA ASP A 186 -9.18 -21.69 5.85
C ASP A 186 -9.22 -22.35 4.46
N GLY A 187 -8.06 -22.54 3.83
CA GLY A 187 -7.94 -23.06 2.49
C GLY A 187 -7.47 -21.98 1.54
N VAL A 188 -8.02 -21.95 0.33
CA VAL A 188 -7.75 -20.85 -0.59
C VAL A 188 -8.67 -19.69 -0.23
N THR A 189 -8.10 -18.55 0.16
CA THR A 189 -8.84 -17.31 0.42
C THR A 189 -9.30 -16.74 -0.92
N ALA A 190 -10.60 -16.48 -1.08
CA ALA A 190 -11.13 -16.01 -2.37
C ALA A 190 -10.86 -14.52 -2.56
N ASN A 191 -10.36 -14.13 -3.73
CA ASN A 191 -10.20 -12.70 -4.02
C ASN A 191 -11.54 -11.95 -3.94
N ASP A 192 -11.54 -10.79 -3.30
CA ASP A 192 -12.66 -9.84 -3.30
C ASP A 192 -12.34 -8.58 -4.12
N THR A 193 -13.34 -7.73 -4.32
CA THR A 193 -13.14 -6.51 -5.10
C THR A 193 -12.41 -5.47 -4.26
N CYS A 194 -11.24 -5.03 -4.74
CA CYS A 194 -10.40 -4.02 -4.11
C CYS A 194 -9.69 -4.47 -2.84
N ASP A 195 -9.77 -5.76 -2.48
CA ASP A 195 -9.02 -6.34 -1.35
C ASP A 195 -9.38 -5.60 -0.05
N VAL A 196 -10.69 -5.47 0.19
CA VAL A 196 -11.26 -4.66 1.28
C VAL A 196 -11.38 -5.44 2.58
N ASP A 197 -11.19 -6.75 2.56
CA ASP A 197 -11.18 -7.55 3.76
C ASP A 197 -9.88 -7.36 4.57
N GLU A 198 -9.89 -7.93 5.77
CA GLU A 198 -8.82 -7.82 6.76
C GLU A 198 -8.55 -9.21 7.33
N GLY A 199 -7.29 -9.45 7.72
CA GLY A 199 -6.87 -10.73 8.28
C GLY A 199 -5.37 -10.92 8.13
N GLN A 200 -4.92 -12.17 8.18
CA GLN A 200 -3.49 -12.49 8.04
C GLN A 200 -2.95 -11.92 6.73
N ASN A 201 -1.90 -11.10 6.81
CA ASN A 201 -1.39 -10.32 5.67
C ASN A 201 -2.48 -9.53 4.91
N ASP A 202 -3.44 -8.96 5.63
CA ASP A 202 -4.63 -8.30 5.06
C ASP A 202 -5.40 -9.15 4.05
N LEU A 203 -5.23 -10.47 4.07
CA LEU A 203 -5.80 -11.42 3.10
C LEU A 203 -5.51 -11.10 1.63
N GLN A 204 -4.40 -10.38 1.39
CA GLN A 204 -3.94 -9.90 0.09
C GLN A 204 -4.37 -10.79 -1.09
N ASN A 205 -5.18 -10.23 -1.98
CA ASN A 205 -5.59 -10.86 -3.22
C ASN A 205 -4.40 -11.37 -4.04
N PHE A 206 -4.54 -12.57 -4.60
CA PHE A 206 -3.53 -13.17 -5.48
C PHE A 206 -3.75 -12.80 -6.97
N PRO A 207 -2.70 -12.85 -7.81
CA PRO A 207 -2.84 -12.61 -9.24
C PRO A 207 -3.73 -13.61 -9.96
N VAL A 208 -4.37 -13.19 -11.05
CA VAL A 208 -5.09 -14.07 -11.99
C VAL A 208 -4.33 -14.14 -13.30
N LEU A 209 -3.80 -15.32 -13.63
CA LEU A 209 -3.06 -15.55 -14.88
C LEU A 209 -4.03 -15.73 -16.05
N THR A 210 -3.84 -14.95 -17.12
CA THR A 210 -4.76 -14.89 -18.28
C THR A 210 -4.18 -15.49 -19.55
N GLY A 211 -2.86 -15.54 -19.69
CA GLY A 211 -2.24 -15.97 -20.95
C GLY A 211 -0.73 -16.16 -20.90
N ILE A 212 -0.24 -16.82 -21.95
CA ILE A 212 1.19 -16.87 -22.28
C ILE A 212 1.34 -16.31 -23.69
N THR A 213 2.24 -15.34 -23.87
CA THR A 213 2.49 -14.76 -25.20
C THR A 213 3.22 -15.75 -26.10
N ALA A 214 3.26 -15.47 -27.41
CA ALA A 214 4.06 -16.25 -28.35
C ALA A 214 5.58 -16.23 -28.01
N GLY A 215 6.03 -15.22 -27.25
CA GLY A 215 7.40 -15.11 -26.76
C GLY A 215 7.68 -15.91 -25.48
N GLY A 216 6.64 -16.44 -24.83
CA GLY A 216 6.76 -17.18 -23.56
C GLY A 216 6.54 -16.33 -22.30
N ASP A 217 6.20 -15.05 -22.44
CA ASP A 217 5.92 -14.18 -21.29
C ASP A 217 4.55 -14.49 -20.69
N ILE A 218 4.46 -14.40 -19.36
CA ILE A 218 3.22 -14.68 -18.63
C ILE A 218 2.44 -13.39 -18.45
N GLN A 219 1.14 -13.44 -18.77
CA GLN A 219 0.21 -12.32 -18.64
C GLN A 219 -0.83 -12.63 -17.57
N GLY A 220 -1.27 -11.59 -16.87
CA GLY A 220 -2.30 -11.69 -15.86
C GLY A 220 -2.83 -10.34 -15.42
N THR A 221 -3.77 -10.38 -14.48
CA THR A 221 -4.30 -9.21 -13.77
C THR A 221 -4.13 -9.37 -12.27
N LEU A 222 -4.06 -8.25 -11.57
CA LEU A 222 -4.21 -8.18 -10.12
C LEU A 222 -5.35 -7.21 -9.83
N ASN A 223 -6.26 -7.59 -8.94
CA ASN A 223 -7.21 -6.67 -8.32
C ASN A 223 -6.89 -6.61 -6.81
N SER A 224 -6.51 -5.45 -6.28
CA SER A 224 -6.17 -5.25 -4.86
C SER A 224 -6.30 -3.75 -4.48
N ARG A 225 -5.86 -3.34 -3.29
CA ARG A 225 -5.93 -1.97 -2.80
C ARG A 225 -5.10 -1.00 -3.70
N PRO A 226 -5.61 0.17 -4.10
CA PRO A 226 -4.84 1.15 -4.88
C PRO A 226 -3.62 1.74 -4.13
N SER A 227 -2.64 2.25 -4.88
CA SER A 227 -1.49 3.05 -4.38
C SER A 227 -0.48 2.35 -3.45
N PRO A 228 -0.08 1.10 -3.75
CA PRO A 228 1.34 0.75 -3.60
C PRO A 228 1.91 0.02 -4.83
N PRO A 229 3.25 0.00 -5.04
CA PRO A 229 3.80 -0.94 -6.00
C PRO A 229 3.63 -2.37 -5.47
N TYR A 230 3.08 -3.24 -6.31
CA TYR A 230 2.98 -4.67 -6.06
C TYR A 230 4.07 -5.40 -6.79
N GLN A 231 4.75 -6.28 -6.09
CA GLN A 231 5.63 -7.28 -6.68
C GLN A 231 4.80 -8.50 -7.08
N ILE A 232 4.90 -8.90 -8.34
CA ILE A 232 4.30 -10.13 -8.86
C ILE A 232 5.41 -11.13 -9.15
N ASP A 233 5.41 -12.25 -8.44
CA ASP A 233 6.37 -13.33 -8.64
C ASP A 233 5.67 -14.54 -9.22
N VAL A 234 6.15 -15.01 -10.37
CA VAL A 234 5.60 -16.16 -11.10
C VAL A 234 6.51 -17.37 -10.91
N TYR A 235 5.88 -18.53 -10.78
CA TYR A 235 6.53 -19.82 -10.57
C TYR A 235 5.99 -20.85 -11.55
N THR A 236 6.80 -21.87 -11.82
CA THR A 236 6.45 -23.00 -12.70
C THR A 236 6.53 -24.32 -11.94
N SER A 237 5.59 -25.22 -12.22
CA SER A 237 5.47 -26.55 -11.61
C SER A 237 5.10 -27.60 -12.66
N ALA A 238 5.60 -28.83 -12.49
CA ALA A 238 5.25 -29.95 -13.38
C ALA A 238 3.79 -30.43 -13.16
N THR A 239 3.26 -30.21 -11.98
CA THR A 239 1.89 -30.55 -11.58
C THR A 239 1.29 -29.37 -10.83
N CYS A 240 -0.01 -29.13 -11.04
CA CYS A 240 -0.79 -28.29 -10.16
C CYS A 240 -1.10 -29.05 -8.86
N ASP A 241 -1.21 -28.33 -7.76
CA ASP A 241 -1.70 -28.87 -6.49
C ASP A 241 -3.13 -29.43 -6.64
N GLY A 242 -3.47 -30.42 -5.81
CA GLY A 242 -4.78 -31.07 -5.85
C GLY A 242 -5.96 -30.14 -5.55
N LEU A 243 -5.71 -28.97 -4.94
CA LEU A 243 -6.70 -27.94 -4.64
C LEU A 243 -6.86 -26.90 -5.77
N GLY A 244 -6.00 -26.92 -6.79
CA GLY A 244 -6.09 -26.04 -7.96
C GLY A 244 -5.29 -24.74 -7.87
N ASN A 245 -4.67 -24.45 -6.71
CA ASN A 245 -3.83 -23.28 -6.47
C ASN A 245 -2.43 -23.73 -6.01
N GLY A 246 -1.38 -23.11 -6.57
CA GLY A 246 -0.02 -23.55 -6.28
C GLY A 246 0.29 -24.97 -6.81
N GLU A 247 1.40 -25.58 -6.42
CA GLU A 247 2.52 -24.97 -5.69
C GLU A 247 3.38 -24.09 -6.62
N GLY A 248 4.29 -23.29 -6.07
CA GLY A 248 5.32 -22.57 -6.82
C GLY A 248 6.64 -23.35 -6.83
N GLY A 249 6.87 -24.20 -7.83
CA GLY A 249 7.98 -25.16 -7.85
C GLY A 249 9.36 -24.56 -8.15
N GLN A 250 9.45 -23.82 -9.25
CA GLN A 250 10.66 -23.12 -9.67
C GLN A 250 10.31 -21.67 -9.97
N TYR A 251 11.14 -20.74 -9.52
CA TYR A 251 10.96 -19.32 -9.82
C TYR A 251 11.11 -19.05 -11.32
N PHE A 252 10.10 -18.42 -11.92
CA PHE A 252 10.08 -18.12 -13.35
C PHE A 252 10.56 -16.70 -13.65
N GLY A 253 10.11 -15.74 -12.85
CA GLY A 253 10.41 -14.32 -13.03
C GLY A 253 9.43 -13.45 -12.28
N SER A 254 9.66 -12.14 -12.36
CA SER A 254 8.82 -11.17 -11.67
C SER A 254 8.69 -9.84 -12.39
N THR A 255 7.75 -9.04 -11.92
CA THR A 255 7.53 -7.66 -12.36
C THR A 255 6.93 -6.86 -11.22
N SER A 256 7.11 -5.55 -11.24
CA SER A 256 6.44 -4.64 -10.31
C SER A 256 5.38 -3.84 -11.06
N ILE A 257 4.19 -3.74 -10.50
CA ILE A 257 3.07 -2.97 -11.06
C ILE A 257 2.53 -1.99 -10.04
N VAL A 258 1.89 -0.92 -10.50
CA VAL A 258 1.12 -0.02 -9.66
C VAL A 258 -0.34 -0.16 -10.09
N LEU A 259 -1.24 -0.35 -9.13
CA LEU A 259 -2.66 -0.42 -9.38
C LEU A 259 -3.22 1.00 -9.51
N GLY A 260 -4.03 1.22 -10.55
CA GLY A 260 -4.77 2.47 -10.69
C GLY A 260 -5.94 2.54 -9.71
N VAL A 261 -6.74 3.60 -9.83
CA VAL A 261 -7.90 3.85 -8.93
C VAL A 261 -8.96 2.74 -8.97
N SER A 262 -9.01 1.90 -10.01
CA SER A 262 -9.88 0.71 -10.05
C SER A 262 -9.36 -0.46 -9.22
N GLY A 263 -8.19 -0.30 -8.60
CA GLY A 263 -7.44 -1.36 -7.93
C GLY A 263 -7.09 -2.53 -8.85
N GLU A 264 -7.26 -2.39 -10.17
CA GLU A 264 -6.97 -3.43 -11.14
C GLU A 264 -5.87 -2.97 -12.11
N ALA A 265 -4.90 -3.85 -12.35
CA ALA A 265 -3.93 -3.65 -13.44
C ALA A 265 -3.58 -4.96 -14.12
N ASN A 266 -3.28 -4.84 -15.42
CA ASN A 266 -2.65 -5.91 -16.18
C ASN A 266 -1.14 -5.92 -15.92
N PHE A 267 -0.54 -7.09 -15.92
CA PHE A 267 0.90 -7.24 -15.87
C PHE A 267 1.42 -8.21 -16.93
N THR A 268 2.71 -8.11 -17.20
CA THR A 268 3.43 -9.09 -18.00
C THR A 268 4.75 -9.38 -17.31
N VAL A 269 5.04 -10.66 -17.07
CA VAL A 269 6.30 -11.13 -16.52
C VAL A 269 7.14 -11.71 -17.64
N ALA A 270 8.26 -11.04 -17.90
CA ALA A 270 9.22 -11.47 -18.90
C ALA A 270 9.94 -12.76 -18.44
N GLN A 271 10.18 -13.64 -19.40
CA GLN A 271 10.80 -14.94 -19.16
C GLN A 271 12.27 -14.82 -18.70
N LEU A 272 12.62 -15.25 -17.48
CA LEU A 272 14.03 -15.43 -17.06
C LEU A 272 14.59 -16.81 -17.44
N THR A 273 13.71 -17.82 -17.60
CA THR A 273 14.07 -19.19 -17.98
C THR A 273 13.08 -19.77 -19.02
N PRO A 274 13.51 -20.57 -20.02
CA PRO A 274 12.62 -21.08 -21.07
C PRO A 274 11.36 -21.76 -20.54
N ALA A 275 10.19 -21.30 -21.00
CA ALA A 275 8.93 -21.95 -20.70
C ALA A 275 8.99 -23.44 -21.08
N THR A 276 8.68 -24.31 -20.11
CA THR A 276 8.65 -25.75 -20.35
C THR A 276 7.27 -26.15 -20.86
N PRO A 277 7.17 -26.86 -22.00
CA PRO A 277 5.87 -27.31 -22.50
C PRO A 277 5.16 -28.18 -21.46
N LEU A 278 3.85 -27.98 -21.29
CA LEU A 278 2.99 -28.71 -20.33
C LEU A 278 3.28 -28.42 -18.86
N ALA A 279 3.91 -27.29 -18.54
CA ALA A 279 4.02 -26.81 -17.17
C ALA A 279 2.79 -26.02 -16.71
N TYR A 280 2.59 -26.00 -15.40
CA TYR A 280 1.64 -25.14 -14.71
C TYR A 280 2.36 -23.91 -14.18
N TYR A 281 1.70 -22.77 -14.29
CA TYR A 281 2.17 -21.48 -13.80
C TYR A 281 1.27 -21.00 -12.67
N THR A 282 1.89 -20.44 -11.64
CA THR A 282 1.21 -19.86 -10.48
C THR A 282 1.93 -18.57 -10.10
N ALA A 283 1.24 -17.67 -9.40
CA ALA A 283 1.81 -16.40 -9.01
C ALA A 283 1.35 -15.99 -7.60
N ILE A 284 2.15 -15.13 -6.98
CA ILE A 284 1.81 -14.41 -5.74
C ILE A 284 1.91 -12.91 -6.01
N ALA A 285 1.21 -12.12 -5.19
CA ALA A 285 1.34 -10.67 -5.13
C ALA A 285 1.84 -10.26 -3.74
N THR A 286 2.81 -9.36 -3.70
CA THR A 286 3.30 -8.75 -2.46
C THR A 286 3.16 -7.24 -2.54
N ASN A 287 2.44 -6.65 -1.58
CA ASN A 287 2.38 -5.21 -1.40
C ASN A 287 3.75 -4.70 -0.90
N LEU A 288 4.46 -3.88 -1.67
CA LEU A 288 5.83 -3.44 -1.33
C LEU A 288 5.88 -2.28 -0.31
N ASN A 289 4.74 -1.76 0.13
CA ASN A 289 4.68 -0.80 1.24
C ASN A 289 4.54 -1.51 2.59
N THR A 290 3.80 -2.62 2.65
CA THR A 290 3.53 -3.35 3.90
C THR A 290 4.28 -4.68 4.00
N GLY A 291 4.56 -5.34 2.89
CA GLY A 291 5.12 -6.70 2.84
C GLY A 291 4.06 -7.80 2.82
N ASN A 292 2.77 -7.47 2.91
CA ASN A 292 1.67 -8.43 2.82
C ASN A 292 1.75 -9.22 1.51
N THR A 293 1.86 -10.54 1.62
CA THR A 293 1.95 -11.45 0.48
C THR A 293 0.73 -12.37 0.42
N SER A 294 0.18 -12.51 -0.78
CA SER A 294 -0.96 -13.38 -1.09
C SER A 294 -0.62 -14.87 -0.98
N GLU A 295 -1.68 -15.68 -0.99
CA GLU A 295 -1.56 -17.10 -1.37
C GLU A 295 -1.19 -17.27 -2.86
N PHE A 296 -0.99 -18.51 -3.31
CA PHE A 296 -0.77 -18.77 -4.73
C PHE A 296 -2.06 -18.66 -5.54
N SER A 297 -1.94 -18.09 -6.74
CA SER A 297 -2.98 -18.08 -7.76
C SER A 297 -3.46 -19.48 -8.14
N THR A 298 -4.62 -19.54 -8.78
CA THR A 298 -5.05 -20.72 -9.54
C THR A 298 -3.99 -21.08 -10.58
N CYS A 299 -3.79 -22.38 -10.79
CA CYS A 299 -2.84 -22.88 -11.79
C CYS A 299 -3.27 -22.54 -13.21
N TYR A 300 -2.37 -21.96 -13.97
CA TYR A 300 -2.51 -21.78 -15.41
C TYR A 300 -1.71 -22.83 -16.16
N LEU A 301 -2.36 -23.68 -16.96
CA LEU A 301 -1.68 -24.67 -17.79
C LEU A 301 -1.22 -24.03 -19.11
N ALA A 302 0.09 -24.10 -19.40
CA ALA A 302 0.58 -23.75 -20.72
C ALA A 302 -0.01 -24.68 -21.78
N GLY A 303 -0.83 -24.13 -22.68
CA GLY A 303 -1.35 -24.85 -23.83
C GLY A 303 -0.23 -25.34 -24.75
N VAL A 304 -0.46 -26.45 -25.45
CA VAL A 304 0.45 -26.88 -26.52
C VAL A 304 0.43 -25.82 -27.63
N PRO A 305 1.58 -25.32 -28.13
CA PRO A 305 1.59 -24.39 -29.25
C PRO A 305 0.84 -24.99 -30.44
N THR A 306 -0.28 -24.41 -30.83
CA THR A 306 -1.14 -24.90 -31.92
C THR A 306 -0.57 -24.61 -33.32
N GLY A 307 0.71 -24.22 -33.42
CA GLY A 307 1.37 -23.86 -34.68
C GLY A 307 2.35 -24.92 -35.17
N ILE A 308 1.89 -26.09 -35.64
CA ILE A 308 2.70 -26.84 -36.62
C ILE A 308 2.55 -26.11 -37.95
N SER A 309 3.45 -25.17 -38.23
CA SER A 309 3.59 -24.60 -39.58
C SER A 309 4.18 -25.67 -40.50
N LEU A 310 3.34 -26.42 -41.18
CA LEU A 310 3.77 -27.19 -42.35
C LEU A 310 4.06 -26.18 -43.47
N ALA A 311 5.34 -25.92 -43.70
CA ALA A 311 5.81 -25.17 -44.87
C ALA A 311 5.57 -26.00 -46.14
N GLY A 312 4.34 -25.94 -46.67
CA GLY A 312 3.96 -26.45 -47.98
C GLY A 312 3.51 -25.29 -48.86
N GLN A 313 4.23 -25.04 -49.95
CA GLN A 313 3.89 -24.00 -50.94
C GLN A 313 2.56 -24.36 -51.62
N THR A 314 1.45 -23.75 -51.20
CA THR A 314 0.20 -23.73 -51.97
C THR A 314 0.13 -22.45 -52.79
N THR A 315 0.39 -22.57 -54.09
CA THR A 315 0.08 -21.54 -55.08
C THR A 315 -1.45 -21.45 -55.25
N LEU A 316 -2.06 -20.43 -54.63
CA LEU A 316 -3.46 -20.08 -54.87
C LEU A 316 -3.55 -19.07 -56.02
N LEU A 317 -4.25 -19.46 -57.09
CA LEU A 317 -4.70 -18.56 -58.15
C LEU A 317 -5.67 -17.54 -57.54
N SER A 318 -5.41 -16.26 -57.81
CA SER A 318 -6.14 -15.12 -57.25
C SER A 318 -7.61 -15.07 -57.72
N GLY A 319 -8.52 -15.06 -56.76
CA GLY A 319 -9.89 -14.57 -56.92
C GLY A 319 -10.18 -13.59 -55.78
N GLN A 320 -10.37 -12.31 -56.10
CA GLN A 320 -10.71 -11.27 -55.13
C GLN A 320 -12.09 -11.52 -54.53
N LEU A 321 -12.18 -11.58 -53.20
CA LEU A 321 -13.40 -11.32 -52.44
C LEU A 321 -13.04 -10.36 -51.30
N THR A 322 -13.58 -9.16 -51.39
CA THR A 322 -13.58 -8.14 -50.34
C THR A 322 -14.62 -8.49 -49.29
N GLY A 323 -14.19 -8.81 -48.06
CA GLY A 323 -15.09 -9.00 -46.91
C GLY A 323 -14.33 -9.49 -45.68
N GLN A 324 -14.44 -8.77 -44.57
CA GLN A 324 -13.81 -9.07 -43.29
C GLN A 324 -14.50 -10.29 -42.65
N LEU A 325 -13.78 -11.39 -42.45
CA LEU A 325 -14.29 -12.63 -41.86
C LEU A 325 -13.87 -12.69 -40.39
N VAL A 326 -14.81 -12.47 -39.47
CA VAL A 326 -14.63 -12.77 -38.04
C VAL A 326 -15.09 -14.21 -37.81
N LEU A 327 -14.15 -15.10 -37.47
CA LEU A 327 -14.43 -16.50 -37.11
C LEU A 327 -14.51 -16.62 -35.59
N LEU A 328 -15.71 -16.88 -35.06
CA LEU A 328 -15.89 -17.42 -33.70
C LEU A 328 -15.81 -18.94 -33.78
N PHE A 329 -14.96 -19.54 -32.94
CA PHE A 329 -14.61 -20.95 -32.98
C PHE A 329 -15.82 -21.88 -32.84
N SER A 330 -15.88 -22.94 -33.65
CA SER A 330 -16.71 -24.12 -33.41
C SER A 330 -15.92 -25.36 -33.78
N VAL A 331 -15.99 -26.39 -32.93
CA VAL A 331 -15.22 -27.64 -32.99
C VAL A 331 -15.24 -28.27 -34.39
N ILE A 332 -14.05 -28.50 -34.97
CA ILE A 332 -13.88 -29.19 -36.26
C ILE A 332 -13.57 -30.67 -35.99
N VAL A 333 -14.47 -31.58 -36.37
CA VAL A 333 -14.16 -33.02 -36.42
C VAL A 333 -13.66 -33.36 -37.82
N VAL A 334 -12.37 -33.69 -37.95
CA VAL A 334 -11.77 -34.16 -39.20
C VAL A 334 -11.76 -35.68 -39.21
N THR A 335 -12.35 -36.31 -40.22
CA THR A 335 -12.15 -37.74 -40.50
C THR A 335 -11.37 -37.89 -41.81
N LEU A 336 -10.34 -38.75 -41.79
CA LEU A 336 -9.45 -38.99 -42.92
C LEU A 336 -9.75 -40.35 -43.57
N TRP A 337 -9.95 -40.36 -44.88
CA TRP A 337 -10.03 -41.60 -45.66
C TRP A 337 -9.00 -41.58 -46.79
N ALA A 338 -8.17 -42.63 -46.86
CA ALA A 338 -7.14 -42.76 -47.88
C ALA A 338 -7.63 -43.65 -49.03
N ILE A 339 -7.86 -43.07 -50.22
CA ILE A 339 -8.15 -43.84 -51.43
C ILE A 339 -6.84 -44.05 -52.20
N ARG A 340 -6.45 -45.31 -52.34
CA ARG A 340 -5.18 -45.69 -52.98
C ARG A 340 -5.43 -46.10 -54.44
N ASN A 341 -5.02 -45.29 -55.41
CA ASN A 341 -5.13 -45.63 -56.83
C ASN A 341 -3.86 -46.37 -57.32
N LYS A 342 -3.97 -47.66 -57.65
CA LYS A 342 -2.84 -48.57 -57.89
C LYS A 342 -2.05 -48.36 -59.19
N ARG A 343 -2.28 -47.30 -59.98
CA ARG A 343 -1.63 -47.12 -61.29
C ARG A 343 -0.73 -45.89 -61.47
N GLN A 344 -0.69 -44.93 -60.54
CA GLN A 344 0.08 -43.67 -60.74
C GLN A 344 0.82 -43.17 -59.48
N GLY A 345 0.87 -43.92 -58.37
CA GLY A 345 1.68 -43.56 -57.20
C GLY A 345 1.22 -42.34 -56.37
N ALA A 346 0.18 -41.61 -56.78
CA ALA A 346 -0.37 -40.48 -56.03
C ALA A 346 -1.47 -40.92 -55.03
N VAL A 347 -1.36 -40.46 -53.79
CA VAL A 347 -2.41 -40.57 -52.76
C VAL A 347 -3.21 -39.28 -52.77
N LEU A 348 -4.52 -39.36 -53.03
CA LEU A 348 -5.42 -38.20 -52.94
C LEU A 348 -6.07 -38.22 -51.55
N LEU A 349 -5.82 -37.20 -50.74
CA LEU A 349 -6.47 -37.01 -49.44
C LEU A 349 -7.67 -36.09 -49.64
N LEU A 350 -8.89 -36.61 -49.47
CA LEU A 350 -10.10 -35.80 -49.54
C LEU A 350 -10.48 -35.35 -48.12
N ILE A 351 -10.50 -34.04 -47.88
CA ILE A 351 -10.94 -33.46 -46.60
C ILE A 351 -12.36 -32.93 -46.78
N MET A 352 -13.33 -33.53 -46.10
CA MET A 352 -14.71 -33.03 -46.01
C MET A 352 -14.87 -32.29 -44.68
N LEU A 353 -15.22 -30.99 -44.74
CA LEU A 353 -15.66 -30.22 -43.58
C LEU A 353 -17.20 -30.30 -43.47
N VAL A 354 -17.70 -30.70 -42.30
CA VAL A 354 -19.13 -30.62 -41.97
C VAL A 354 -19.28 -29.57 -40.86
N VAL A 355 -19.99 -28.48 -41.16
CA VAL A 355 -20.39 -27.45 -40.19
C VAL A 355 -21.77 -27.83 -39.65
N VAL A 356 -21.90 -28.04 -38.34
CA VAL A 356 -23.19 -28.32 -37.70
C VAL A 356 -23.66 -27.09 -36.90
N GLY A 357 -24.73 -26.46 -37.40
CA GLY A 357 -25.73 -25.70 -36.63
C GLY A 357 -25.35 -24.30 -36.12
N ALA A 358 -25.80 -23.26 -36.82
CA ALA A 358 -26.02 -21.93 -36.25
C ALA A 358 -27.53 -21.67 -36.13
N ALA A 359 -28.01 -21.30 -34.95
CA ALA A 359 -29.39 -20.88 -34.73
C ALA A 359 -29.57 -19.41 -35.14
N PHE A 360 -30.57 -19.14 -35.96
CA PHE A 360 -30.97 -17.80 -36.40
C PHE A 360 -31.82 -17.10 -35.32
N VAL A 361 -31.40 -15.91 -34.86
CA VAL A 361 -32.26 -14.99 -34.10
C VAL A 361 -32.71 -13.87 -35.05
N PRO A 362 -34.01 -13.65 -35.28
CA PRO A 362 -34.48 -12.66 -36.24
C PRO A 362 -34.46 -11.23 -35.66
N SER A 363 -33.95 -10.31 -36.48
CA SER A 363 -33.93 -8.85 -36.29
C SER A 363 -35.33 -8.25 -36.14
N LYS A 364 -35.55 -7.47 -35.07
CA LYS A 364 -36.58 -6.43 -35.04
C LYS A 364 -36.15 -5.26 -34.14
N GLN A 365 -36.04 -4.08 -34.78
CA GLN A 365 -36.17 -2.73 -34.25
C GLN A 365 -35.06 -2.25 -33.29
N VAL A 366 -33.94 -1.81 -33.87
CA VAL A 366 -33.00 -0.89 -33.21
C VAL A 366 -33.56 0.53 -33.33
N GLN A 367 -34.06 1.08 -32.22
CA GLN A 367 -34.13 2.54 -32.04
C GLN A 367 -32.78 3.03 -31.52
N PRO A 368 -32.32 4.24 -31.90
CA PRO A 368 -31.04 4.75 -31.45
C PRO A 368 -31.19 5.26 -30.01
N LEU A 369 -30.75 4.45 -29.04
CA LEU A 369 -30.46 4.95 -27.70
C LEU A 369 -29.05 5.54 -27.73
N VAL A 370 -29.01 6.85 -28.02
CA VAL A 370 -27.93 7.71 -27.57
C VAL A 370 -28.05 7.78 -26.05
N SER A 371 -27.25 6.97 -25.38
CA SER A 371 -26.58 7.38 -24.15
C SER A 371 -25.26 6.64 -24.17
N ALA A 372 -24.18 7.36 -24.47
CA ALA A 372 -22.89 7.01 -23.91
C ALA A 372 -23.10 7.06 -22.39
N ALA A 373 -23.44 5.91 -21.79
CA ALA A 373 -23.05 5.68 -20.42
C ALA A 373 -21.53 5.66 -20.49
N GLU A 374 -20.91 6.75 -20.08
CA GLU A 374 -19.54 6.67 -19.57
C GLU A 374 -19.57 5.50 -18.59
N GLU A 375 -18.84 4.44 -18.93
CA GLU A 375 -18.66 3.30 -18.05
C GLU A 375 -17.92 3.87 -16.83
N GLU A 376 -18.68 4.15 -15.78
CA GLU A 376 -18.15 4.59 -14.49
C GLU A 376 -17.14 3.54 -14.07
N VAL A 377 -15.86 3.84 -14.24
CA VAL A 377 -14.77 2.95 -13.85
C VAL A 377 -14.95 2.74 -12.36
N ALA A 378 -15.38 1.55 -11.95
CA ALA A 378 -15.58 1.22 -10.55
C ALA A 378 -14.23 1.42 -9.84
N THR A 379 -14.08 2.55 -9.15
CA THR A 379 -12.88 2.88 -8.41
C THR A 379 -12.93 2.11 -7.10
N CYS A 380 -11.85 1.40 -6.79
CA CYS A 380 -11.56 1.03 -5.42
C CYS A 380 -11.52 2.32 -4.62
N GLY A 381 -12.47 2.47 -3.69
CA GLY A 381 -12.91 3.73 -3.09
C GLY A 381 -11.87 4.55 -2.31
N ALA A 382 -10.57 4.35 -2.54
CA ALA A 382 -9.53 5.25 -2.09
C ALA A 382 -9.59 6.59 -2.82
N PHE A 383 -9.55 6.66 -4.16
CA PHE A 383 -9.47 7.94 -4.90
C PHE A 383 -10.52 8.02 -6.01
N ALA A 384 -11.70 8.57 -5.68
CA ALA A 384 -12.83 8.62 -6.61
C ALA A 384 -12.98 9.95 -7.36
N ASN A 385 -12.22 10.99 -6.98
CA ASN A 385 -12.49 12.35 -7.47
C ASN A 385 -11.26 12.93 -8.16
N LEU A 386 -11.39 13.26 -9.45
CA LEU A 386 -10.33 13.93 -10.21
C LEU A 386 -10.32 15.42 -9.87
N LEU A 387 -9.18 15.92 -9.42
CA LEU A 387 -8.94 17.35 -9.21
C LEU A 387 -8.13 17.92 -10.37
N GLU A 388 -8.76 18.76 -11.19
CA GLU A 388 -8.08 19.50 -12.27
C GLU A 388 -7.65 20.90 -11.81
N ASP A 389 -6.67 21.48 -12.49
CA ASP A 389 -6.25 22.86 -12.24
C ASP A 389 -7.40 23.87 -12.47
N GLY A 390 -7.62 24.78 -11.52
CA GLY A 390 -8.73 25.72 -11.57
C GLY A 390 -10.12 25.12 -11.26
N SER A 391 -10.17 23.89 -10.76
CA SER A 391 -11.41 23.16 -10.48
C SER A 391 -11.49 22.67 -9.03
N SER A 392 -12.56 21.96 -8.73
CA SER A 392 -12.84 21.35 -7.43
C SER A 392 -13.36 19.94 -7.61
N ALA A 393 -13.01 19.08 -6.66
CA ALA A 393 -13.54 17.75 -6.49
C ALA A 393 -14.27 17.66 -5.14
N GLN A 394 -15.42 16.98 -5.10
CA GLN A 394 -16.17 16.76 -3.87
C GLN A 394 -16.32 15.26 -3.61
N SER A 395 -15.98 14.83 -2.41
CA SER A 395 -16.13 13.42 -2.01
C SER A 395 -17.55 13.09 -1.56
N GLY A 396 -17.84 11.80 -1.41
CA GLY A 396 -19.12 11.31 -0.88
C GLY A 396 -19.42 11.76 0.56
N SER A 397 -18.41 12.18 1.33
CA SER A 397 -18.58 12.76 2.67
C SER A 397 -18.99 14.25 2.64
N GLY A 398 -19.01 14.85 1.44
CA GLY A 398 -19.33 16.26 1.21
C GLY A 398 -18.13 17.19 1.32
N VAL A 399 -16.95 16.69 1.70
CA VAL A 399 -15.70 17.48 1.71
C VAL A 399 -15.34 17.88 0.28
N VAL A 400 -15.06 19.17 0.09
CA VAL A 400 -14.66 19.74 -1.20
C VAL A 400 -13.18 20.09 -1.15
N VAL A 401 -12.41 19.60 -2.12
CA VAL A 401 -11.02 19.99 -2.30
C VAL A 401 -10.91 20.75 -3.62
N GLY A 402 -10.26 21.89 -3.61
CA GLY A 402 -10.14 22.78 -4.75
C GLY A 402 -8.70 23.15 -5.07
N ALA A 403 -8.40 23.25 -6.35
CA ALA A 403 -7.16 23.78 -6.89
C ALA A 403 -7.50 25.09 -7.62
N VAL A 404 -6.99 26.22 -7.14
CA VAL A 404 -7.13 27.47 -7.91
C VAL A 404 -6.27 27.43 -9.17
N ALA A 405 -6.59 28.25 -10.16
CA ALA A 405 -5.87 28.21 -11.44
C ALA A 405 -4.36 28.45 -11.28
N GLY A 406 -3.56 27.51 -11.77
CA GLY A 406 -2.12 27.42 -11.66
C GLY A 406 -1.61 26.81 -10.36
N THR A 407 -2.45 26.09 -9.59
CA THR A 407 -2.02 25.24 -8.47
C THR A 407 -1.44 23.94 -9.00
N LEU A 408 -2.07 23.32 -10.00
CA LEU A 408 -1.73 22.00 -10.50
C LEU A 408 -1.06 22.06 -11.89
N ALA A 409 0.02 21.31 -12.05
CA ALA A 409 0.69 21.12 -13.35
C ALA A 409 0.01 20.03 -14.20
N ALA A 410 -0.67 19.08 -13.55
CA ALA A 410 -1.45 18.02 -14.15
C ALA A 410 -2.63 17.67 -13.20
N PRO A 411 -3.74 17.12 -13.72
CA PRO A 411 -4.81 16.60 -12.87
C PRO A 411 -4.29 15.54 -11.89
N VAL A 412 -4.88 15.49 -10.70
CA VAL A 412 -4.54 14.52 -9.65
C VAL A 412 -5.81 13.89 -9.08
N TYR A 413 -5.83 12.57 -8.92
CA TYR A 413 -6.92 11.90 -8.20
C TYR A 413 -6.77 12.07 -6.70
N ILE A 414 -7.88 12.41 -6.04
CA ILE A 414 -7.92 12.69 -4.61
C ILE A 414 -8.97 11.86 -3.88
N SER A 415 -8.72 11.66 -2.59
CA SER A 415 -9.64 11.12 -1.60
C SER A 415 -9.99 12.20 -0.58
N ALA A 416 -11.20 12.13 -0.03
CA ALA A 416 -11.58 12.94 1.12
C ALA A 416 -12.66 12.19 1.92
N ASN A 417 -12.30 11.09 2.56
CA ASN A 417 -13.24 10.15 3.14
C ASN A 417 -13.32 10.29 4.67
N VAL A 418 -14.45 9.87 5.23
CA VAL A 418 -14.55 9.67 6.68
C VAL A 418 -13.60 8.56 7.10
N THR A 419 -12.91 8.74 8.21
CA THR A 419 -11.93 7.79 8.76
C THR A 419 -12.10 7.69 10.26
N GLU A 420 -11.51 6.67 10.88
CA GLU A 420 -11.34 6.58 12.34
C GLU A 420 -9.84 6.55 12.64
N PRO A 421 -9.26 7.54 13.34
CA PRO A 421 -7.88 7.44 13.78
C PRO A 421 -7.73 6.27 14.76
N SER A 422 -6.54 5.66 14.83
CA SER A 422 -6.25 4.69 15.90
C SER A 422 -6.57 5.32 17.27
N SER A 423 -7.14 4.55 18.19
CA SER A 423 -7.50 5.03 19.54
C SER A 423 -6.33 5.62 20.32
N ALA A 424 -5.09 5.32 19.93
CA ALA A 424 -3.88 5.94 20.47
C ALA A 424 -3.71 7.42 20.07
N TYR A 425 -4.45 7.87 19.05
CA TYR A 425 -4.38 9.21 18.44
C TYR A 425 -5.73 9.94 18.44
N ASP A 426 -6.68 9.49 19.26
CA ASP A 426 -7.92 10.23 19.50
C ASP A 426 -7.60 11.68 19.89
N TYR A 427 -8.45 12.61 19.44
CA TYR A 427 -8.29 14.00 19.81
C TYR A 427 -8.44 14.18 21.33
N ALA A 428 -7.33 14.43 22.01
CA ALA A 428 -7.25 14.63 23.46
C ALA A 428 -7.09 16.12 23.85
N GLY A 429 -7.35 17.05 22.92
CA GLY A 429 -7.27 18.48 23.18
C GLY A 429 -8.47 19.02 23.98
N PRO A 430 -8.39 20.26 24.48
CA PRO A 430 -9.45 20.86 25.30
C PRO A 430 -10.69 21.30 24.49
N ALA A 431 -10.59 21.36 23.15
CA ALA A 431 -11.72 21.61 22.27
C ALA A 431 -12.57 20.35 22.06
N ALA A 432 -13.88 20.50 21.83
CA ALA A 432 -14.72 19.36 21.51
C ALA A 432 -14.68 19.06 20.00
N VAL A 433 -14.44 17.82 19.59
CA VAL A 433 -14.65 17.39 18.20
C VAL A 433 -16.16 17.40 17.90
N VAL A 434 -16.55 18.07 16.82
CA VAL A 434 -17.98 18.26 16.45
C VAL A 434 -18.34 17.68 15.09
N SER A 435 -17.38 17.11 14.35
CA SER A 435 -17.59 16.38 13.09
C SER A 435 -17.03 14.95 13.19
N ASP A 436 -17.24 14.16 12.14
CA ASP A 436 -16.43 12.97 11.90
C ASP A 436 -14.95 13.35 11.69
N TYR A 437 -14.04 12.38 11.80
CA TYR A 437 -12.69 12.53 11.29
C TYR A 437 -12.66 12.27 9.79
N TYR A 438 -11.86 13.05 9.08
CA TYR A 438 -11.68 12.93 7.65
C TYR A 438 -10.21 12.69 7.33
N ALA A 439 -9.94 11.90 6.29
CA ALA A 439 -8.63 11.77 5.68
C ALA A 439 -8.68 12.31 4.25
N ILE A 440 -7.79 13.25 3.92
CA ILE A 440 -7.55 13.69 2.54
C ILE A 440 -6.21 13.14 2.08
N SER A 441 -6.20 12.42 0.96
CA SER A 441 -4.98 12.00 0.27
C SER A 441 -5.05 12.31 -1.23
N ALA A 442 -3.91 12.23 -1.90
CA ALA A 442 -3.81 12.23 -3.36
C ALA A 442 -3.08 10.98 -3.84
N GLU A 443 -3.36 10.52 -5.07
CA GLU A 443 -2.70 9.35 -5.67
C GLU A 443 -1.17 9.48 -5.77
N THR A 444 -0.68 10.72 -5.76
CA THR A 444 0.73 11.06 -5.70
C THR A 444 0.91 12.30 -4.84
N THR A 445 1.99 12.33 -4.06
CA THR A 445 2.32 13.50 -3.25
C THR A 445 2.51 14.73 -4.14
N THR A 446 1.61 15.69 -4.01
CA THR A 446 1.51 16.87 -4.88
C THR A 446 1.68 18.13 -4.05
N LEU A 447 2.67 18.96 -4.42
CA LEU A 447 2.95 20.24 -3.76
C LEU A 447 2.28 21.39 -4.51
N ALA A 448 1.57 22.24 -3.79
CA ALA A 448 1.02 23.48 -4.30
C ALA A 448 2.06 24.62 -4.27
N PRO A 449 1.99 25.57 -5.22
CA PRO A 449 2.69 26.85 -5.08
C PRO A 449 2.23 27.61 -3.83
N VAL A 450 3.16 28.32 -3.19
CA VAL A 450 2.92 29.04 -1.92
C VAL A 450 1.79 30.08 -2.02
N ASP A 451 1.63 30.71 -3.18
CA ASP A 451 0.60 31.71 -3.46
C ASP A 451 -0.73 31.10 -3.94
N LYS A 452 -0.77 29.77 -4.11
CA LYS A 452 -1.90 29.03 -4.69
C LYS A 452 -2.09 27.67 -4.00
N PRO A 453 -2.33 27.66 -2.68
CA PRO A 453 -2.55 26.43 -1.93
C PRO A 453 -3.76 25.64 -2.46
N PHE A 454 -3.85 24.37 -2.07
CA PHE A 454 -5.10 23.62 -2.14
C PHE A 454 -6.09 24.17 -1.10
N LEU A 455 -7.35 24.26 -1.50
CA LEU A 455 -8.45 24.71 -0.65
C LEU A 455 -9.23 23.49 -0.21
N VAL A 456 -9.50 23.37 1.09
CA VAL A 456 -10.34 22.30 1.65
C VAL A 456 -11.55 22.95 2.30
N GLY A 457 -12.75 22.55 1.88
CA GLY A 457 -14.02 22.95 2.44
C GLY A 457 -14.69 21.76 3.12
N VAL A 458 -14.89 21.87 4.43
CA VAL A 458 -15.50 20.82 5.25
C VAL A 458 -16.93 21.22 5.59
N PRO A 459 -17.94 20.39 5.33
CA PRO A 459 -19.32 20.69 5.71
C PRO A 459 -19.46 20.91 7.21
N VAL A 460 -20.06 22.04 7.60
CA VAL A 460 -20.40 22.28 9.01
C VAL A 460 -21.61 21.42 9.38
N PRO A 461 -21.52 20.55 10.42
CA PRO A 461 -22.61 19.68 10.81
C PRO A 461 -23.88 20.44 11.20
N LEU A 462 -25.04 19.86 10.88
CA LEU A 462 -26.34 20.48 11.13
C LEU A 462 -26.53 20.82 12.62
N GLY A 463 -26.91 22.08 12.89
CA GLY A 463 -27.17 22.57 14.25
C GLY A 463 -25.93 23.10 14.98
N GLN A 464 -24.72 22.96 14.42
CA GLN A 464 -23.53 23.60 14.97
C GLN A 464 -23.52 25.09 14.66
N SER A 465 -23.18 25.90 15.66
CA SER A 465 -22.91 27.32 15.45
C SER A 465 -21.59 27.44 14.67
N PRO A 466 -21.56 28.22 13.57
CA PRO A 466 -20.31 28.43 12.84
C PRO A 466 -19.32 29.29 13.61
N ASN A 467 -19.76 30.05 14.62
CA ASN A 467 -18.85 30.78 15.50
C ASN A 467 -17.97 29.78 16.26
N ASN A 468 -16.70 30.12 16.43
CA ASN A 468 -15.78 29.37 17.30
C ASN A 468 -15.46 27.93 16.82
N LEU A 469 -15.63 27.65 15.52
CA LEU A 469 -15.15 26.43 14.91
C LEU A 469 -13.73 26.60 14.38
N GLY A 470 -12.90 25.58 14.55
CA GLY A 470 -11.56 25.46 13.99
C GLY A 470 -11.33 24.08 13.38
N ILE A 471 -10.18 23.91 12.73
CA ILE A 471 -9.74 22.63 12.18
C ILE A 471 -8.62 22.09 13.04
N ALA A 472 -8.73 20.84 13.47
CA ALA A 472 -7.64 20.09 14.09
C ALA A 472 -7.08 19.11 13.06
N LEU A 473 -5.76 19.15 12.82
CA LEU A 473 -4.99 18.30 11.91
C LEU A 473 -4.10 17.36 12.72
N LEU A 474 -4.12 16.07 12.43
CA LEU A 474 -3.19 15.12 13.04
C LEU A 474 -1.86 15.16 12.28
N ARG A 475 -0.75 15.41 12.97
CA ARG A 475 0.56 15.61 12.34
C ARG A 475 1.60 14.69 12.92
N ASN A 476 2.48 14.17 12.09
CA ASN A 476 3.63 13.45 12.60
C ASN A 476 4.51 14.42 13.41
N VAL A 477 4.96 13.98 14.58
CA VAL A 477 5.85 14.75 15.43
C VAL A 477 7.14 15.12 14.68
N SER A 478 7.63 14.28 13.76
CA SER A 478 8.80 14.59 12.92
C SER A 478 8.58 15.75 11.95
N ASP A 479 7.34 16.00 11.51
CA ASP A 479 7.02 17.10 10.60
C ASP A 479 6.87 18.44 11.35
N VAL A 480 6.80 18.35 12.68
CA VAL A 480 6.43 19.45 13.56
C VAL A 480 7.56 19.78 14.55
N ARG A 481 8.47 18.85 14.84
CA ARG A 481 9.54 19.04 15.82
C ARG A 481 10.90 18.71 15.23
N GLU A 482 11.88 19.57 15.51
CA GLU A 482 13.29 19.24 15.32
C GLU A 482 13.74 18.31 16.46
N GLY A 483 13.81 16.98 16.24
CA GLY A 483 14.23 16.09 17.34
C GLY A 483 14.19 14.57 17.16
N GLY A 484 13.70 14.02 16.05
CA GLY A 484 13.68 12.55 15.87
C GLY A 484 12.73 11.78 16.80
N GLU A 485 11.80 12.48 17.45
CA GLU A 485 10.69 11.86 18.20
C GLU A 485 9.67 11.25 17.24
N SER A 486 9.23 10.03 17.53
CA SER A 486 8.17 9.35 16.80
C SER A 486 6.80 9.57 17.46
N GLY A 487 5.74 9.71 16.66
CA GLY A 487 4.37 9.84 17.15
C GLY A 487 3.55 10.84 16.34
N PHE A 488 2.33 11.13 16.81
CA PHE A 488 1.45 12.11 16.20
C PHE A 488 0.94 13.14 17.22
N VAL A 489 0.73 14.37 16.78
CA VAL A 489 0.20 15.48 17.57
C VAL A 489 -0.90 16.21 16.81
N TRP A 490 -1.95 16.61 17.51
CA TRP A 490 -3.01 17.43 16.94
C TRP A 490 -2.61 18.91 16.90
N LYS A 491 -2.73 19.52 15.72
CA LYS A 491 -2.43 20.93 15.45
C LYS A 491 -3.63 21.67 14.93
N HIS A 492 -3.76 22.93 15.32
CA HIS A 492 -4.85 23.77 14.83
C HIS A 492 -4.48 24.42 13.50
N ALA A 493 -5.38 24.33 12.52
CA ALA A 493 -5.36 25.15 11.32
C ALA A 493 -6.43 26.26 11.43
N PRO A 494 -6.04 27.54 11.28
CA PRO A 494 -6.94 28.63 11.04
C PRO A 494 -7.88 28.31 9.89
N ALA A 495 -9.16 28.56 10.13
CA ALA A 495 -10.20 28.33 9.16
C ALA A 495 -11.12 29.54 9.07
N SER A 496 -11.80 29.66 7.94
CA SER A 496 -12.84 30.66 7.73
C SER A 496 -14.13 29.98 7.34
N TYR A 497 -15.22 30.37 7.99
CA TYR A 497 -16.54 29.87 7.65
C TYR A 497 -17.14 30.67 6.48
N ASP A 498 -17.46 29.97 5.39
CA ASP A 498 -18.18 30.53 4.26
C ASP A 498 -19.68 30.23 4.38
N SER A 499 -20.43 31.21 4.85
CA SER A 499 -21.89 31.12 5.02
C SER A 499 -22.68 30.82 3.73
N SER A 500 -22.10 31.11 2.56
CA SER A 500 -22.77 30.87 1.26
C SER A 500 -22.67 29.42 0.79
N SER A 501 -21.61 28.72 1.19
CA SER A 501 -21.39 27.30 0.88
C SER A 501 -21.65 26.38 2.07
N ASN A 502 -21.82 26.93 3.28
CA ASN A 502 -21.87 26.19 4.54
C ASN A 502 -20.63 25.31 4.77
N LEU A 503 -19.48 25.77 4.26
CA LEU A 503 -18.20 25.09 4.41
C LEU A 503 -17.31 25.86 5.38
N LEU A 504 -16.68 25.12 6.29
CA LEU A 504 -15.51 25.61 7.02
C LEU A 504 -14.28 25.36 6.15
N THR A 505 -13.61 26.44 5.75
CA THR A 505 -12.54 26.40 4.76
C THR A 505 -11.17 26.60 5.38
N PHE A 506 -10.21 25.79 4.96
CA PHE A 506 -8.79 25.94 5.30
C PHE A 506 -7.92 25.59 4.09
N THR A 507 -6.62 25.79 4.19
CA THR A 507 -5.67 25.59 3.08
C THR A 507 -4.60 24.56 3.42
N LEU A 508 -4.18 23.81 2.40
CA LEU A 508 -3.04 22.89 2.45
C LEU A 508 -2.07 23.21 1.32
N ASN A 509 -0.76 23.17 1.59
CA ASN A 509 0.26 23.33 0.55
C ASN A 509 0.71 22.01 -0.06
N GLN A 510 0.23 20.89 0.47
CA GLN A 510 0.51 19.58 -0.09
C GLN A 510 -0.68 18.64 0.11
N LEU A 511 -0.88 17.77 -0.86
CA LEU A 511 -1.70 16.57 -0.73
C LEU A 511 -0.75 15.38 -0.76
N THR A 512 -0.72 14.59 0.30
CA THR A 512 0.19 13.45 0.44
C THR A 512 -0.50 12.14 0.05
N GLU A 513 0.31 11.15 -0.32
CA GLU A 513 -0.16 9.78 -0.57
C GLU A 513 -0.66 9.11 0.72
N ASP A 514 0.09 9.28 1.81
CA ASP A 514 -0.24 8.76 3.15
C ASP A 514 -1.50 9.39 3.78
N GLY A 515 -1.95 10.51 3.20
CA GLY A 515 -3.11 11.25 3.66
C GLY A 515 -2.88 12.13 4.89
N GLN A 516 -3.79 13.08 5.07
CA GLN A 516 -3.83 14.03 6.16
C GLN A 516 -5.17 13.88 6.90
N ILE A 517 -5.11 13.45 8.16
CA ILE A 517 -6.29 13.32 9.02
C ILE A 517 -6.63 14.66 9.66
N PHE A 518 -7.92 15.02 9.72
CA PHE A 518 -8.42 16.21 10.40
C PHE A 518 -9.87 16.06 10.87
N ALA A 519 -10.30 16.98 11.74
CA ALA A 519 -11.69 17.13 12.15
C ALA A 519 -12.04 18.58 12.47
N ILE A 520 -13.34 18.89 12.51
CA ILE A 520 -13.86 20.17 13.02
C ILE A 520 -13.91 20.08 14.55
N VAL A 521 -13.32 21.08 15.19
CA VAL A 521 -13.38 21.26 16.64
C VAL A 521 -14.12 22.55 17.00
N HIS A 522 -14.81 22.54 18.14
CA HIS A 522 -15.48 23.70 18.71
C HIS A 522 -14.86 24.07 20.06
N ASP A 523 -14.43 25.32 20.19
CA ASP A 523 -13.95 25.87 21.47
C ASP A 523 -14.26 27.37 21.55
N PRO A 524 -14.86 27.88 22.65
CA PRO A 524 -15.24 29.29 22.81
C PRO A 524 -14.11 30.32 22.60
N LEU A 525 -12.85 29.91 22.69
CA LEU A 525 -11.66 30.75 22.50
C LEU A 525 -11.08 30.68 21.08
N ILE A 526 -11.55 29.75 20.23
CA ILE A 526 -11.18 29.73 18.82
C ILE A 526 -11.77 30.95 18.14
N GLU A 527 -10.92 31.73 17.48
CA GLU A 527 -11.35 32.81 16.61
C GLU A 527 -11.05 32.48 15.16
N GLN A 528 -12.06 32.66 14.30
CA GLN A 528 -11.96 32.40 12.89
C GLN A 528 -11.25 33.53 12.15
N LEU A 529 -10.68 33.18 11.00
CA LEU A 529 -10.22 34.17 10.03
C LEU A 529 -11.42 35.02 9.57
N PRO A 530 -11.19 36.32 9.26
CA PRO A 530 -12.23 37.19 8.72
C PRO A 530 -12.96 36.53 7.56
N ALA A 531 -14.28 36.73 7.48
CA ALA A 531 -15.07 36.14 6.41
C ALA A 531 -14.51 36.57 5.04
N PRO A 532 -14.39 35.63 4.08
CA PRO A 532 -13.89 35.94 2.75
C PRO A 532 -14.78 36.99 2.08
N THR A 533 -14.17 38.04 1.54
CA THR A 533 -14.92 39.09 0.85
C THR A 533 -15.08 38.74 -0.63
N ARG A 534 -16.33 38.60 -1.09
CA ARG A 534 -16.66 38.28 -2.50
C ARG A 534 -16.44 39.45 -3.49
N ARG A 535 -15.77 40.55 -3.09
CA ARG A 535 -15.55 41.75 -3.94
C ARG A 535 -14.07 42.03 -4.13
N ALA A 536 -13.68 42.24 -5.38
CA ALA A 536 -12.38 42.80 -5.73
C ALA A 536 -12.29 44.30 -5.33
N SER A 537 -11.88 44.60 -4.10
CA SER A 537 -11.25 45.89 -3.76
C SER A 537 -10.02 46.17 -4.65
N ARG A 538 -9.69 47.44 -4.88
CA ARG A 538 -8.53 47.88 -5.68
C ARG A 538 -7.49 48.62 -4.84
N ASP A 539 -7.50 48.42 -3.52
CA ASP A 539 -6.61 49.15 -2.63
C ASP A 539 -5.22 48.50 -2.53
N VAL A 540 -4.21 49.39 -2.53
CA VAL A 540 -2.77 49.10 -2.58
C VAL A 540 -2.33 48.33 -1.33
N GLN A 541 -1.56 47.26 -1.55
CA GLN A 541 -1.08 46.31 -0.55
C GLN A 541 -0.03 46.91 0.40
N THR A 542 -0.35 46.93 1.69
CA THR A 542 0.65 46.87 2.77
C THR A 542 0.63 45.46 3.34
N THR A 543 1.81 44.86 3.59
CA THR A 543 1.89 43.59 4.33
C THR A 543 1.28 43.80 5.71
N GLN A 544 0.25 43.02 6.02
CA GLN A 544 -0.39 42.99 7.33
C GLN A 544 -0.12 41.62 7.96
N PHE A 545 -0.25 41.53 9.27
CA PHE A 545 -0.29 40.25 9.97
C PHE A 545 -1.70 40.11 10.52
N SER A 546 -2.25 38.90 10.48
CA SER A 546 -3.51 38.59 11.15
C SER A 546 -3.23 37.56 12.22
N VAL A 547 -3.49 37.94 13.47
CA VAL A 547 -3.28 37.08 14.61
C VAL A 547 -4.59 36.39 14.99
N THR A 548 -4.64 35.07 14.84
CA THR A 548 -5.71 34.20 15.34
C THR A 548 -5.30 33.58 16.66
N CYS A 549 -6.27 33.31 17.52
CA CYS A 549 -6.00 32.74 18.84
C CYS A 549 -6.64 31.36 18.95
N PHE A 550 -5.85 30.42 19.44
CA PHE A 550 -6.26 29.05 19.66
C PHE A 550 -6.10 28.72 21.13
N LEU A 551 -7.22 28.56 21.83
CA LEU A 551 -7.27 28.22 23.26
C LEU A 551 -6.61 29.26 24.19
N VAL A 552 -6.15 30.39 23.63
CA VAL A 552 -5.59 31.52 24.38
C VAL A 552 -6.60 32.66 24.35
N ALA A 553 -6.96 33.18 25.52
CA ALA A 553 -7.74 34.41 25.59
C ALA A 553 -6.89 35.61 25.13
N CYS A 554 -7.19 36.16 23.96
CA CYS A 554 -6.51 37.34 23.44
C CYS A 554 -7.51 38.46 23.17
N THR A 555 -7.24 39.66 23.73
CA THR A 555 -8.08 40.83 23.45
C THR A 555 -7.66 41.49 22.13
N PRO A 556 -8.48 42.35 21.51
CA PRO A 556 -8.05 43.13 20.34
C PRO A 556 -6.73 43.90 20.55
N ALA A 557 -6.46 44.33 21.79
CA ALA A 557 -5.20 44.98 22.15
C ALA A 557 -4.00 44.02 22.14
N VAL A 558 -4.18 42.75 22.55
CA VAL A 558 -3.15 41.71 22.46
C VAL A 558 -2.79 41.48 20.99
N LYS A 559 -3.80 41.25 20.14
CA LYS A 559 -3.59 41.00 18.70
C LYS A 559 -2.83 42.14 18.04
N ALA A 560 -3.31 43.38 18.21
CA ALA A 560 -2.67 44.56 17.65
C ALA A 560 -1.20 44.70 18.10
N ALA A 561 -0.88 44.30 19.34
CA ALA A 561 0.49 44.32 19.83
C ALA A 561 1.37 43.27 19.11
N TYR A 562 0.88 42.04 18.94
CA TYR A 562 1.60 40.99 18.21
C TYR A 562 1.74 41.32 16.71
N GLU A 563 0.69 41.81 16.06
CA GLU A 563 0.70 42.25 14.67
C GLU A 563 1.73 43.37 14.45
N THR A 564 1.83 44.31 15.41
CA THR A 564 2.83 45.39 15.39
C THR A 564 4.25 44.83 15.49
N GLU A 565 4.50 43.91 16.42
CA GLU A 565 5.84 43.31 16.62
C GLU A 565 6.27 42.43 15.43
N LEU A 566 5.35 41.67 14.84
CA LEU A 566 5.55 40.93 13.60
C LEU A 566 5.90 41.85 12.44
N LEU A 567 5.17 42.97 12.29
CA LEU A 567 5.44 43.96 11.25
C LEU A 567 6.81 44.63 11.43
N ILE A 568 7.23 44.88 12.68
CA ILE A 568 8.58 45.39 12.98
C ILE A 568 9.64 44.37 12.55
N ALA A 569 9.49 43.10 12.93
CA ALA A 569 10.42 42.03 12.57
C ALA A 569 10.50 41.82 11.04
N TYR A 570 9.36 41.80 10.37
CA TYR A 570 9.25 41.71 8.92
C TYR A 570 9.98 42.86 8.21
N ASN A 571 9.68 44.10 8.56
CA ASN A 571 10.30 45.27 7.93
C ASN A 571 11.83 45.28 8.13
N ASP A 572 12.29 44.84 9.29
CA ASP A 572 13.72 44.69 9.57
C ASP A 572 14.37 43.66 8.63
N PHE A 573 13.79 42.46 8.49
CA PHE A 573 14.30 41.45 7.53
C PHE A 573 14.27 41.96 6.09
N MET A 574 13.16 42.54 5.65
CA MET A 574 13.05 43.06 4.28
C MET A 574 14.09 44.16 4.00
N SER A 575 14.37 45.03 4.98
CA SER A 575 15.40 46.07 4.85
C SER A 575 16.83 45.52 4.71
N HIS A 576 17.08 44.29 5.16
CA HIS A 576 18.36 43.59 5.04
C HIS A 576 18.44 42.68 3.80
N GLY A 577 17.46 42.75 2.88
CA GLY A 577 17.48 42.03 1.61
C GLY A 577 17.03 40.56 1.68
N PHE A 578 16.39 40.17 2.78
CA PHE A 578 15.76 38.85 2.90
C PHE A 578 14.55 38.72 1.97
N ARG A 579 14.17 37.46 1.66
CA ARG A 579 12.99 37.16 0.83
C ARG A 579 11.71 37.36 1.63
N GLN A 580 10.58 37.41 0.94
CA GLN A 580 9.29 37.41 1.63
C GLN A 580 9.07 36.08 2.35
N PRO A 581 8.54 36.10 3.59
CA PRO A 581 8.19 34.90 4.31
C PRO A 581 7.07 34.16 3.58
N ARG A 582 7.18 32.84 3.55
CA ARG A 582 6.19 31.90 3.04
C ARG A 582 5.12 31.68 4.09
N LEU A 583 4.26 32.66 4.29
CA LEU A 583 3.11 32.55 5.20
C LEU A 583 1.80 32.56 4.43
N GLY A 584 0.79 31.88 4.97
CA GLY A 584 -0.55 31.84 4.40
C GLY A 584 -1.11 33.26 4.32
N ASN A 585 -1.33 33.73 3.08
CA ASN A 585 -1.56 35.14 2.76
C ASN A 585 -2.95 35.46 2.19
N SER A 586 -3.86 34.49 2.23
CA SER A 586 -5.16 34.54 1.54
C SER A 586 -6.24 33.84 2.36
N THR A 587 -7.48 34.34 2.33
CA THR A 587 -8.66 33.54 2.70
C THR A 587 -9.23 32.84 1.48
N ALA A 588 -9.70 31.62 1.71
CA ALA A 588 -10.35 30.78 0.71
C ALA A 588 -11.88 30.86 0.82
N TYR A 589 -12.57 30.70 -0.30
CA TYR A 589 -14.00 30.40 -0.32
C TYR A 589 -14.35 29.57 -1.56
N PHE A 590 -15.56 29.01 -1.56
CA PHE A 590 -16.07 28.28 -2.70
C PHE A 590 -17.26 29.03 -3.34
N ASP A 591 -17.20 29.22 -4.65
CA ASP A 591 -18.34 29.75 -5.41
C ASP A 591 -19.32 28.63 -5.73
N THR A 592 -20.53 28.72 -5.18
CA THR A 592 -21.60 27.74 -5.31
C THR A 592 -22.51 27.99 -6.51
N SER A 593 -22.07 28.81 -7.46
CA SER A 593 -22.83 29.10 -8.69
C SER A 593 -22.96 27.90 -9.63
N GLY A 594 -22.06 26.91 -9.52
CA GLY A 594 -22.07 25.66 -10.27
C GLY A 594 -22.55 24.44 -9.48
N THR A 595 -22.58 23.28 -10.13
CA THR A 595 -22.96 22.00 -9.51
C THR A 595 -21.95 21.54 -8.46
N ILE A 596 -20.65 21.77 -8.71
CA ILE A 596 -19.58 21.58 -7.72
C ILE A 596 -19.02 22.97 -7.37
N PRO A 597 -18.85 23.29 -6.07
CA PRO A 597 -18.37 24.61 -5.66
C PRO A 597 -16.94 24.89 -6.13
N LEU A 598 -16.71 25.96 -6.89
CA LEU A 598 -15.39 26.28 -7.46
C LEU A 598 -14.49 27.03 -6.47
N PRO A 599 -13.17 26.75 -6.43
CA PRO A 599 -12.27 27.38 -5.47
C PRO A 599 -11.93 28.82 -5.88
N PHE A 600 -11.99 29.74 -4.91
CA PHE A 600 -11.54 31.11 -5.07
C PHE A 600 -10.66 31.55 -3.89
N LEU A 601 -9.52 32.13 -4.21
CA LEU A 601 -8.71 32.88 -3.24
C LEU A 601 -9.14 34.35 -3.26
N SER A 602 -9.38 34.93 -2.09
CA SER A 602 -9.69 36.35 -1.92
C SER A 602 -8.41 37.19 -2.08
N PRO A 603 -8.24 37.99 -3.16
CA PRO A 603 -6.94 38.54 -3.54
C PRO A 603 -6.50 39.81 -2.77
N LEU A 604 -7.15 40.19 -1.65
CA LEU A 604 -7.13 41.59 -1.18
C LEU A 604 -6.74 41.87 0.25
N THR A 605 -6.24 40.86 0.94
CA THR A 605 -5.62 41.10 2.23
C THR A 605 -4.38 40.22 2.29
N THR A 606 -3.23 40.76 1.89
CA THR A 606 -1.92 40.17 2.20
C THR A 606 -1.72 40.23 3.71
N PHE A 607 -2.46 39.40 4.45
CA PHE A 607 -2.19 39.18 5.87
C PHE A 607 -1.40 37.90 6.00
N ASN A 608 -0.24 37.94 6.65
CA ASN A 608 0.45 36.72 7.04
C ASN A 608 -0.24 36.15 8.27
N THR A 609 -0.72 34.90 8.17
CA THR A 609 -1.46 34.24 9.25
C THR A 609 -0.51 33.79 10.36
N VAL A 610 -0.82 34.18 11.59
CA VAL A 610 -0.08 33.78 12.80
C VAL A 610 -1.06 33.30 13.86
N SER A 611 -0.77 32.15 14.48
CA SER A 611 -1.57 31.58 15.56
C SER A 611 -0.90 31.80 16.91
N LEU A 612 -1.66 32.24 17.91
CA LEU A 612 -1.25 32.21 19.32
C LEU A 612 -1.85 31.00 20.01
N THR A 613 -1.00 30.21 20.67
CA THR A 613 -1.39 28.95 21.32
C THR A 613 -0.91 28.91 22.78
N LEU A 614 -1.63 28.22 23.66
CA LEU A 614 -1.25 28.08 25.07
C LEU A 614 0.08 27.34 25.21
N PRO A 615 0.99 27.77 26.10
CA PRO A 615 2.29 27.10 26.27
C PRO A 615 2.19 25.63 26.67
N ASP A 616 1.16 25.24 27.41
CA ASP A 616 0.96 23.84 27.83
C ASP A 616 0.68 22.90 26.64
N LEU A 617 0.28 23.45 25.49
CA LEU A 617 0.08 22.72 24.23
C LEU A 617 1.33 22.78 23.32
N CYS A 618 2.36 23.49 23.77
CA CYS A 618 3.65 23.66 23.12
C CYS A 618 4.78 23.16 24.03
N SER A 619 4.61 21.98 24.65
CA SER A 619 5.44 21.47 25.76
C SER A 619 6.97 21.60 25.58
N ASP A 620 7.45 21.61 24.33
CA ASP A 620 8.87 21.51 24.00
C ASP A 620 9.42 22.66 23.12
N TYR A 621 8.62 23.70 22.84
CA TYR A 621 9.06 24.85 22.02
C TYR A 621 8.30 26.15 22.34
N VAL A 622 8.89 27.29 21.98
CA VAL A 622 8.33 28.63 22.28
C VAL A 622 7.60 29.26 21.08
N GLY A 623 7.84 28.75 19.87
CA GLY A 623 7.11 29.03 18.63
C GLY A 623 7.56 28.06 17.54
N GLN A 624 6.86 28.05 16.39
CA GLN A 624 7.17 27.16 15.27
C GLN A 624 6.63 27.71 13.94
N TYR A 625 7.33 27.50 12.83
CA TYR A 625 6.78 27.61 11.48
C TYR A 625 6.46 26.22 10.88
N ASP A 626 5.26 26.03 10.34
CA ASP A 626 4.84 24.80 9.66
C ASP A 626 4.74 25.00 8.14
N PRO A 627 5.63 24.39 7.33
CA PRO A 627 5.65 24.60 5.89
C PRO A 627 4.44 24.04 5.14
N ASN A 628 3.73 23.04 5.70
CA ASN A 628 2.60 22.40 5.03
C ASN A 628 1.34 23.26 5.09
N THR A 629 1.18 24.01 6.17
CA THR A 629 0.07 24.94 6.38
C THR A 629 0.47 26.39 6.14
N THR A 630 1.78 26.68 6.04
CA THR A 630 2.38 28.03 6.00
C THR A 630 1.95 28.91 7.17
N ILE A 631 1.78 28.29 8.35
CA ILE A 631 1.35 28.98 9.56
C ILE A 631 2.55 29.17 10.48
N LEU A 632 2.63 30.37 11.06
CA LEU A 632 3.50 30.67 12.18
C LEU A 632 2.74 30.50 13.49
N GLU A 633 3.17 29.61 14.37
CA GLU A 633 2.63 29.41 15.72
C GLU A 633 3.54 30.06 16.77
N ILE A 634 2.97 30.84 17.69
CA ILE A 634 3.70 31.47 18.81
C ILE A 634 3.03 31.05 20.12
N CYS A 635 3.81 30.44 21.02
CA CYS A 635 3.30 29.87 22.26
C CYS A 635 3.34 30.91 23.39
N THR A 636 2.18 31.29 23.91
CA THR A 636 2.05 32.42 24.84
C THR A 636 0.74 32.39 25.64
N GLN A 637 0.76 32.92 26.86
CA GLN A 637 -0.44 33.17 27.69
C GLN A 637 -1.02 34.59 27.49
N ALA A 638 -0.72 35.24 26.35
CA ALA A 638 -0.99 36.65 26.04
C ALA A 638 -0.09 37.65 26.80
N LEU A 639 -0.44 38.95 26.76
CA LEU A 639 0.40 40.09 27.19
C LEU A 639 0.97 39.96 28.61
N PRO A 640 2.15 40.58 28.90
CA PRO A 640 2.92 41.48 28.03
C PRO A 640 3.89 40.75 27.07
N ILE A 641 4.16 41.35 25.90
CA ILE A 641 5.20 40.86 24.97
C ILE A 641 6.58 41.07 25.60
N THR A 642 7.17 39.97 26.09
CA THR A 642 8.48 39.94 26.73
C THR A 642 9.60 40.03 25.69
N ALA A 643 10.84 40.29 26.14
CA ALA A 643 12.01 40.24 25.26
C ALA A 643 12.24 38.85 24.64
N GLU A 644 11.81 37.79 25.34
CA GLU A 644 11.86 36.42 24.86
C GLU A 644 10.87 36.20 23.73
N ILE A 645 9.61 36.61 23.88
CA ILE A 645 8.59 36.50 22.82
C ILE A 645 9.02 37.26 21.56
N ARG A 646 9.61 38.46 21.69
CA ARG A 646 10.15 39.18 20.52
C ARG A 646 11.26 38.40 19.80
N ARG A 647 12.10 37.67 20.55
CA ARG A 647 13.15 36.82 19.98
C ARG A 647 12.52 35.64 19.24
N THR A 648 11.53 34.99 19.84
CA THR A 648 10.78 33.89 19.22
C THR A 648 10.12 34.34 17.93
N ILE A 649 9.38 35.46 17.93
CA ILE A 649 8.74 36.01 16.73
C ILE A 649 9.76 36.16 15.58
N ARG A 650 10.94 36.71 15.88
CA ARG A 650 12.00 36.87 14.88
C ARG A 650 12.59 35.54 14.41
N HIS A 651 12.80 34.60 15.32
CA HIS A 651 13.34 33.28 15.02
C HIS A 651 12.39 32.51 14.10
N GLU A 652 11.12 32.40 14.46
CA GLU A 652 10.16 31.62 13.68
C GLU A 652 9.83 32.31 12.35
N LEU A 653 9.74 33.64 12.33
CA LEU A 653 9.54 34.37 11.09
C LEU A 653 10.72 34.19 10.12
N PHE A 654 11.93 33.95 10.65
CA PHE A 654 13.10 33.64 9.82
C PHE A 654 12.98 32.26 9.16
N HIS A 655 12.42 31.24 9.83
CA HIS A 655 12.15 29.94 9.21
C HIS A 655 11.14 30.02 8.06
N ALA A 656 10.25 31.01 8.10
CA ALA A 656 9.33 31.25 6.99
C ALA A 656 9.99 31.91 5.77
N ILE A 657 11.17 32.54 5.90
CA ILE A 657 11.89 33.28 4.83
C ILE A 657 12.81 32.36 4.04
#